data_AF-A0A949W233-F1
#
_entry.id   AF-A0A949W233-F1
#
_cell.length_a   1.000
_cell.length_b   1.000
_cell.length_c   1.000
_cell.angle_alpha   90.00
_cell.angle_beta   90.00
_cell.angle_gamma   90.00
#
_symmetry.space_group_name_H-M   'P 1'
#
loop_
_entity.id
_entity.type
_entity.pdbx_description
1 polymer ?
#
loop_
_entity_poly.entity_id
_entity_poly.type
_entity_poly.pdbx_seq_one_letter_code
_entity_poly.pdbx_strand_id
1 'polypeptide(L)'
;MEYDIFFSYPHKDAKEVQHILQALQAEGLNVWIDKSEICDYESITRSIAGGLAHAKVLLAYYSLNYWRSRACQWELTAGFLAAQREGDARRRILVINPEEKAGHIHPVELRDELFQKAPADAEALRKLVQSVKAHVSGIKNTIGAIYALTQPRWYGRKGAGSNRFVGRLPDMWRIHSALHSSGVPVITGAVASAVVQVQGMGGVGKSLLAEEYALRYAAAFPGGVFWLGALGDDDAKTAMGEEREAEHIRQISDFAVSFGISVKDRSPEEIEAGLARELERRGLPYLWIADDVPSGMEREALHKWLAPHPSGKTLITTRTREYNALGTLIPLGVLEPEEAYELLTLRRKPSGKAEEDAARMLTEDLGYHALAVDVAGALLDAKKGLESFAEFRKKLVDTQRDELEYASKLKEILPTGHEKSIASTLLRSIRQLEPEGLDFLRLASVLAVAPIPASLVSAVFSKADNLDEEAGKHRAMFAFDQVENLSLAEGSDEESGAKTVHTLISRTVRFRETMPDRIDLIQAAAVSVLTDGLSVIADGSIHSELKLEVAHARQLVNRGDDIPTANLTGWLARYDDLHGAYRSAEMLLRRELDIRNRILGDVHPHTLRTMNNIAETLRAQGDLASAHKLNEQVLEIKRRILGDEHPDTLATMNNLALTLSSQGDLASAHKLNEQVLEIKRKILGDEHPDTLTTMNNLALTLSAQGDLAGAHKLNEQALEIRRRILGDEHPKTLTTMINLAETLRAQGDLAGARKLNEQALEIMRRILGDEHPDTLATMGNLAETLRTQDDLAGARKLNEQVLEIRRRILGDEHPDTLTTMNNLALTLSAQGDLAGAHKLNEQVLEISRRKLGDEHPSTSLSAWNLVVTLLDIGDDAKAIEILREHLLWLLSRDPATLEVNQRKIREDIENIQRSDQPEQQ
;
A
#
# COMPACT_ATOMS: atom_id res chain seq x y z
N MET A 1 3.59 5.33 -45.22
CA MET A 1 2.95 6.35 -46.08
C MET A 1 2.52 7.47 -45.17
N GLU A 2 2.88 8.71 -45.48
CA GLU A 2 2.42 9.88 -44.73
C GLU A 2 1.06 10.34 -45.26
N TYR A 3 0.18 10.77 -44.36
CA TYR A 3 -1.15 11.26 -44.67
C TYR A 3 -1.26 12.75 -44.31
N ASP A 4 -2.03 13.48 -45.08
CA ASP A 4 -2.35 14.88 -44.77
C ASP A 4 -3.38 14.96 -43.64
N ILE A 5 -4.39 14.07 -43.66
CA ILE A 5 -5.51 14.10 -42.72
C ILE A 5 -5.81 12.69 -42.21
N PHE A 6 -6.02 12.56 -40.90
CA PHE A 6 -6.74 11.46 -40.28
C PHE A 6 -8.18 11.89 -40.07
N PHE A 7 -9.13 11.28 -40.78
CA PHE A 7 -10.54 11.68 -40.69
C PHE A 7 -11.30 10.77 -39.72
N SER A 8 -11.63 11.31 -38.55
CA SER A 8 -12.36 10.63 -37.47
C SER A 8 -13.85 10.97 -37.53
N TYR A 9 -14.71 9.95 -37.54
CA TYR A 9 -16.17 10.10 -37.57
C TYR A 9 -16.86 8.81 -37.09
N PRO A 10 -18.06 8.89 -36.48
CA PRO A 10 -18.83 7.72 -36.10
C PRO A 10 -19.44 7.07 -37.35
N HIS A 11 -19.50 5.74 -37.38
CA HIS A 11 -20.03 4.98 -38.52
C HIS A 11 -21.47 5.38 -38.89
N LYS A 12 -22.27 5.82 -37.91
CA LYS A 12 -23.65 6.29 -38.12
C LYS A 12 -23.74 7.51 -39.04
N ASP A 13 -22.67 8.29 -39.16
CA ASP A 13 -22.63 9.52 -39.96
C ASP A 13 -21.83 9.34 -41.26
N ALA A 14 -21.55 8.09 -41.66
CA ALA A 14 -20.69 7.79 -42.80
C ALA A 14 -21.22 8.36 -44.13
N LYS A 15 -22.55 8.44 -44.30
CA LYS A 15 -23.18 8.97 -45.52
C LYS A 15 -22.91 10.46 -45.69
N GLU A 16 -23.06 11.21 -44.61
CA GLU A 16 -22.86 12.65 -44.54
C GLU A 16 -21.36 13.00 -44.74
N VAL A 17 -20.47 12.19 -44.16
CA VAL A 17 -19.01 12.38 -44.24
C VAL A 17 -18.45 12.06 -45.63
N GLN A 18 -19.06 11.12 -46.37
CA GLN A 18 -18.54 10.66 -47.67
C GLN A 18 -18.38 11.78 -48.70
N HIS A 19 -19.30 12.75 -48.72
CA HIS A 19 -19.22 13.91 -49.62
C HIS A 19 -18.04 14.84 -49.29
N ILE A 20 -17.72 15.01 -48.00
CA ILE A 20 -16.59 15.81 -47.54
C ILE A 20 -15.27 15.11 -47.89
N LEU A 21 -15.20 13.80 -47.67
CA LEU A 21 -14.04 12.97 -48.01
C LEU A 21 -13.68 13.07 -49.50
N GLN A 22 -14.66 12.92 -50.39
CA GLN A 22 -14.44 13.02 -51.83
C GLN A 22 -13.92 14.40 -52.24
N ALA A 23 -14.45 15.47 -51.62
CA ALA A 23 -14.03 16.84 -51.92
C ALA A 23 -12.60 17.14 -51.43
N LEU A 24 -12.21 16.63 -50.25
CA LEU A 24 -10.83 16.72 -49.75
C LEU A 24 -9.84 16.01 -50.68
N GLN A 25 -10.18 14.80 -51.14
CA GLN A 25 -9.34 14.02 -52.05
C GLN A 25 -9.23 14.66 -53.44
N ALA A 26 -10.32 15.25 -53.96
CA ALA A 26 -10.31 15.95 -55.25
C ALA A 26 -9.37 17.16 -55.27
N GLU A 27 -9.13 17.78 -54.11
CA GLU A 27 -8.19 18.90 -53.94
C GLU A 27 -6.73 18.46 -53.70
N GLY A 28 -6.46 17.15 -53.80
CA GLY A 28 -5.13 16.56 -53.74
C GLY A 28 -4.62 16.24 -52.34
N LEU A 29 -5.49 16.19 -51.32
CA LEU A 29 -5.12 15.82 -49.95
C LEU A 29 -5.15 14.30 -49.75
N ASN A 30 -4.10 13.75 -49.15
CA ASN A 30 -4.03 12.33 -48.79
C ASN A 30 -4.78 12.09 -47.47
N VAL A 31 -6.00 11.57 -47.54
CA VAL A 31 -6.86 11.32 -46.37
C VAL A 31 -6.82 9.85 -45.95
N TRP A 32 -6.50 9.60 -44.70
CA TRP A 32 -6.65 8.30 -44.04
C TRP A 32 -8.04 8.18 -43.41
N ILE A 33 -8.67 7.03 -43.62
CA ILE A 33 -9.94 6.64 -43.00
C ILE A 33 -9.84 5.21 -42.49
N ASP A 34 -10.49 4.92 -41.38
CA ASP A 34 -10.72 3.54 -40.98
C ASP A 34 -11.81 2.92 -41.88
N LYS A 35 -11.48 1.80 -42.53
CA LYS A 35 -12.40 1.06 -43.41
C LYS A 35 -12.89 -0.24 -42.76
N SER A 36 -12.47 -0.51 -41.53
CA SER A 36 -12.74 -1.75 -40.80
C SER A 36 -13.87 -1.51 -39.79
N GLU A 37 -14.98 -2.25 -39.89
CA GLU A 37 -15.91 -2.37 -38.76
C GLU A 37 -15.18 -3.05 -37.62
N ILE A 38 -14.78 -2.29 -36.60
CA ILE A 38 -14.31 -2.86 -35.33
C ILE A 38 -15.57 -3.12 -34.51
N CYS A 39 -15.84 -4.39 -34.22
CA CYS A 39 -16.84 -4.76 -33.22
C CYS A 39 -16.48 -4.07 -31.90
N ASP A 40 -17.50 -3.59 -31.16
CA ASP A 40 -17.32 -3.33 -29.74
C ASP A 40 -16.60 -4.56 -29.14
N TYR A 41 -15.56 -4.36 -28.32
CA TYR A 41 -14.73 -5.37 -27.63
C TYR A 41 -13.34 -5.74 -28.17
N GLU A 42 -12.87 -5.27 -29.34
CA GLU A 42 -11.44 -5.41 -29.70
C GLU A 42 -10.62 -4.14 -29.39
N SER A 43 -9.40 -4.32 -28.86
CA SER A 43 -8.42 -3.25 -28.78
C SER A 43 -8.18 -2.68 -30.17
N ILE A 44 -8.25 -1.36 -30.31
CA ILE A 44 -7.97 -0.67 -31.57
C ILE A 44 -6.70 -1.22 -32.23
N THR A 45 -6.82 -1.59 -33.52
CA THR A 45 -5.72 -2.21 -34.27
C THR A 45 -4.52 -1.27 -34.36
N ARG A 46 -3.30 -1.83 -34.40
CA ARG A 46 -2.04 -1.08 -34.70
C ARG A 46 -2.16 -0.19 -35.94
N SER A 47 -3.11 -0.51 -36.84
CA SER A 47 -3.46 0.26 -38.03
C SER A 47 -3.95 1.69 -37.71
N ILE A 48 -4.87 1.87 -36.76
CA ILE A 48 -5.42 3.20 -36.41
C ILE A 48 -4.35 4.05 -35.73
N ALA A 49 -3.61 3.49 -34.76
CA ALA A 49 -2.51 4.20 -34.11
C ALA A 49 -1.41 4.57 -35.11
N GLY A 50 -1.12 3.68 -36.06
CA GLY A 50 -0.23 3.95 -37.19
C GLY A 50 -0.76 5.05 -38.10
N GLY A 51 -2.04 5.00 -38.50
CA GLY A 51 -2.68 6.02 -39.33
C GLY A 51 -2.61 7.40 -38.70
N LEU A 52 -2.94 7.50 -37.41
CA LEU A 52 -2.91 8.75 -36.66
C LEU A 52 -1.48 9.30 -36.53
N ALA A 53 -0.49 8.44 -36.24
CA ALA A 53 0.91 8.84 -36.12
C ALA A 53 1.51 9.41 -37.42
N HIS A 54 1.04 8.92 -38.57
CA HIS A 54 1.52 9.33 -39.90
C HIS A 54 0.68 10.46 -40.52
N ALA A 55 -0.37 10.93 -39.85
CA ALA A 55 -1.19 12.05 -40.32
C ALA A 55 -0.65 13.39 -39.83
N LYS A 56 -0.85 14.48 -40.58
CA LYS A 56 -0.51 15.84 -40.13
C LYS A 56 -1.55 16.44 -39.18
N VAL A 57 -2.83 16.17 -39.42
CA VAL A 57 -3.95 16.65 -38.58
C VAL A 57 -4.99 15.57 -38.38
N LEU A 58 -5.72 15.65 -37.26
CA LEU A 58 -6.97 14.93 -37.03
C LEU A 58 -8.12 15.87 -37.38
N LEU A 59 -8.98 15.45 -38.31
CA LEU A 59 -10.24 16.12 -38.63
C LEU A 59 -11.38 15.30 -38.02
N ALA A 60 -12.09 15.87 -37.06
CA ALA A 60 -13.20 15.21 -36.36
C ALA A 60 -14.54 15.71 -36.89
N TYR A 61 -15.39 14.81 -37.40
CA TYR A 61 -16.79 15.10 -37.67
C TYR A 61 -17.62 14.91 -36.39
N TYR A 62 -17.75 15.98 -35.60
CA TYR A 62 -18.19 15.91 -34.20
C TYR A 62 -19.70 16.10 -34.05
N SER A 63 -20.48 15.07 -34.41
CA SER A 63 -21.94 15.01 -34.16
C SER A 63 -22.29 14.61 -32.72
N LEU A 64 -23.59 14.57 -32.41
CA LEU A 64 -24.08 13.95 -31.17
C LEU A 64 -23.76 12.44 -31.03
N ASN A 65 -23.41 11.75 -32.13
CA ASN A 65 -22.96 10.35 -32.11
C ASN A 65 -21.45 10.22 -31.84
N TYR A 66 -20.67 11.26 -32.11
CA TYR A 66 -19.20 11.22 -32.01
C TYR A 66 -18.73 10.95 -30.57
N TRP A 67 -19.30 11.64 -29.60
CA TRP A 67 -18.93 11.48 -28.19
C TRP A 67 -19.38 10.16 -27.54
N ARG A 68 -20.35 9.48 -28.17
CA ARG A 68 -20.82 8.15 -27.76
C ARG A 68 -19.98 7.02 -28.35
N SER A 69 -19.26 7.26 -29.44
CA SER A 69 -18.38 6.25 -30.05
C SER A 69 -17.08 6.13 -29.27
N ARG A 70 -16.84 4.98 -28.63
CA ARG A 70 -15.59 4.69 -27.93
C ARG A 70 -14.37 4.83 -28.84
N ALA A 71 -14.48 4.38 -30.10
CA ALA A 71 -13.41 4.50 -31.09
C ALA A 71 -13.06 5.98 -31.39
N CYS A 72 -14.07 6.80 -31.70
CA CYS A 72 -13.87 8.23 -31.93
C CYS A 72 -13.29 8.93 -30.70
N GLN A 73 -13.74 8.56 -29.49
CA GLN A 73 -13.21 9.11 -28.26
C GLN A 73 -11.75 8.76 -28.02
N TRP A 74 -11.37 7.53 -28.36
CA TRP A 74 -9.98 7.12 -28.30
C TRP A 74 -9.13 7.91 -29.30
N GLU A 75 -9.55 8.00 -30.55
CA GLU A 75 -8.84 8.73 -31.61
C GLU A 75 -8.64 10.20 -31.23
N LEU A 76 -9.71 10.84 -30.75
CA LEU A 76 -9.66 12.22 -30.29
C LEU A 76 -8.74 12.40 -29.09
N THR A 77 -8.85 11.56 -28.06
CA THR A 77 -8.01 11.66 -26.87
C THR A 77 -6.54 11.45 -27.22
N ALA A 78 -6.23 10.44 -28.03
CA ALA A 78 -4.89 10.13 -28.49
C ALA A 78 -4.30 11.28 -29.33
N GLY A 79 -5.07 11.80 -30.28
CA GLY A 79 -4.68 12.95 -31.09
C GLY A 79 -4.49 14.20 -30.27
N PHE A 80 -5.38 14.45 -29.28
CA PHE A 80 -5.38 15.66 -28.48
C PHE A 80 -4.15 15.69 -27.57
N LEU A 81 -3.88 14.58 -26.88
CA LEU A 81 -2.69 14.45 -26.03
C LEU A 81 -1.39 14.54 -26.82
N ALA A 82 -1.34 13.98 -28.04
CA ALA A 82 -0.18 14.14 -28.92
C ALA A 82 0.00 15.60 -29.37
N ALA A 83 -1.11 16.27 -29.73
CA ALA A 83 -1.10 17.66 -30.17
C ALA A 83 -0.76 18.65 -29.06
N GLN A 84 -1.25 18.42 -27.84
CA GLN A 84 -0.99 19.25 -26.66
C GLN A 84 0.50 19.33 -26.31
N ARG A 85 1.28 18.28 -26.63
CA ARG A 85 2.75 18.29 -26.45
C ARG A 85 3.47 19.27 -27.39
N GLU A 86 2.87 19.60 -28.53
CA GLU A 86 3.38 20.61 -29.46
C GLU A 86 2.90 22.03 -29.12
N GLY A 87 2.14 22.19 -28.04
CA GLY A 87 1.53 23.46 -27.61
C GLY A 87 0.02 23.45 -27.84
N ASP A 88 -0.46 24.26 -28.78
CA ASP A 88 -1.89 24.41 -29.02
C ASP A 88 -2.46 23.21 -29.80
N ALA A 89 -3.23 22.36 -29.10
CA ALA A 89 -3.87 21.19 -29.70
C ALA A 89 -4.78 21.54 -30.90
N ARG A 90 -5.33 22.76 -30.94
CA ARG A 90 -6.19 23.25 -32.04
C ARG A 90 -5.43 23.39 -33.36
N ARG A 91 -4.10 23.44 -33.34
CA ARG A 91 -3.29 23.42 -34.56
C ARG A 91 -3.35 22.06 -35.26
N ARG A 92 -3.51 20.96 -34.50
CA ARG A 92 -3.54 19.59 -35.05
C ARG A 92 -4.93 19.00 -35.11
N ILE A 93 -5.86 19.50 -34.30
CA ILE A 93 -7.23 19.00 -34.23
C ILE A 93 -8.20 20.02 -34.80
N LEU A 94 -8.88 19.62 -35.86
CA LEU A 94 -9.91 20.39 -36.54
C LEU A 94 -11.27 19.73 -36.31
N VAL A 95 -12.29 20.53 -36.05
CA VAL A 95 -13.65 20.04 -35.79
C VAL A 95 -14.62 20.54 -36.86
N ILE A 96 -15.38 19.61 -37.42
CA ILE A 96 -16.58 19.88 -38.23
C ILE A 96 -17.79 19.57 -37.35
N ASN A 97 -18.58 20.60 -37.01
CA ASN A 97 -19.77 20.45 -36.20
C ASN A 97 -21.04 20.47 -37.08
N PRO A 98 -21.79 19.35 -37.17
CA PRO A 98 -23.07 19.32 -37.88
C PRO A 98 -24.24 19.89 -37.05
N GLU A 99 -24.07 20.08 -35.75
CA GLU A 99 -25.14 20.49 -34.85
C GLU A 99 -25.29 22.03 -34.79
N GLU A 100 -26.47 22.50 -34.38
CA GLU A 100 -26.74 23.94 -34.23
C GLU A 100 -25.90 24.59 -33.12
N LYS A 101 -25.62 23.84 -32.05
CA LYS A 101 -24.90 24.30 -30.85
C LYS A 101 -23.56 23.56 -30.75
N ALA A 102 -22.58 24.17 -30.09
CA ALA A 102 -21.25 23.59 -29.86
C ALA A 102 -21.09 22.96 -28.46
N GLY A 103 -22.16 22.94 -27.65
CA GLY A 103 -22.10 22.52 -26.24
C GLY A 103 -21.75 21.06 -26.00
N HIS A 104 -21.90 20.19 -27.00
CA HIS A 104 -21.56 18.76 -26.95
C HIS A 104 -20.10 18.45 -27.36
N ILE A 105 -19.38 19.43 -27.91
CA ILE A 105 -18.00 19.24 -28.36
C ILE A 105 -17.09 19.23 -27.13
N HIS A 106 -16.22 18.24 -26.99
CA HIS A 106 -15.24 18.19 -25.92
C HIS A 106 -13.84 17.88 -26.50
N PRO A 107 -12.76 18.37 -25.87
CA PRO A 107 -12.79 19.28 -24.72
C PRO A 107 -13.20 20.71 -25.10
N VAL A 108 -13.41 21.57 -24.10
CA VAL A 108 -14.02 22.91 -24.29
C VAL A 108 -13.20 23.80 -25.21
N GLU A 109 -11.89 23.58 -25.26
CA GLU A 109 -10.91 24.27 -26.09
C GLU A 109 -11.20 24.09 -27.59
N LEU A 110 -11.88 23.01 -27.98
CA LEU A 110 -12.29 22.78 -29.37
C LEU A 110 -13.58 23.53 -29.75
N ARG A 111 -14.18 24.30 -28.83
CA ARG A 111 -15.42 25.07 -29.06
C ARG A 111 -15.20 26.51 -29.55
N ASP A 112 -13.96 26.98 -29.67
CA ASP A 112 -13.63 28.35 -30.12
C ASP A 112 -13.82 28.57 -31.64
N GLU A 113 -13.63 29.80 -32.12
CA GLU A 113 -13.86 30.32 -33.50
C GLU A 113 -13.25 29.52 -34.68
N LEU A 114 -12.54 28.43 -34.42
CA LEU A 114 -11.88 27.56 -35.41
C LEU A 114 -12.69 26.30 -35.80
N PHE A 115 -13.79 25.97 -35.10
CA PHE A 115 -14.66 24.88 -35.59
C PHE A 115 -15.46 25.33 -36.81
N GLN A 116 -15.58 24.45 -37.80
CA GLN A 116 -16.36 24.73 -39.00
C GLN A 116 -17.72 24.07 -38.92
N LYS A 117 -18.78 24.78 -39.31
CA LYS A 117 -20.08 24.16 -39.48
C LYS A 117 -20.02 23.13 -40.62
N ALA A 118 -20.75 22.04 -40.48
CA ALA A 118 -20.94 21.11 -41.59
C ALA A 118 -21.49 21.86 -42.81
N PRO A 119 -20.98 21.57 -44.02
CA PRO A 119 -21.31 22.35 -45.20
C PRO A 119 -22.78 22.13 -45.61
N ALA A 120 -23.55 23.22 -45.65
CA ALA A 120 -24.95 23.18 -46.04
C ALA A 120 -25.17 23.14 -47.57
N ASP A 121 -24.18 23.58 -48.34
CA ASP A 121 -24.21 23.63 -49.80
C ASP A 121 -22.81 23.44 -50.41
N ALA A 122 -22.74 23.39 -51.75
CA ALA A 122 -21.48 23.18 -52.48
C ALA A 122 -20.48 24.34 -52.32
N GLU A 123 -20.94 25.56 -52.02
CA GLU A 123 -20.07 26.71 -51.80
C GLU A 123 -19.43 26.65 -50.41
N ALA A 124 -20.22 26.31 -49.40
CA ALA A 124 -19.76 26.03 -48.05
C ALA A 124 -18.77 24.86 -48.04
N LEU A 125 -19.03 23.79 -48.80
CA LEU A 125 -18.12 22.65 -48.94
C LEU A 125 -16.78 23.07 -49.56
N ARG A 126 -16.80 23.88 -50.62
CA ARG A 126 -15.57 24.42 -51.24
C ARG A 126 -14.78 25.28 -50.25
N LYS A 127 -15.45 26.17 -49.51
CA LYS A 127 -14.79 27.01 -48.48
C LYS A 127 -14.17 26.17 -47.36
N LEU A 128 -14.89 25.16 -46.87
CA LEU A 128 -14.39 24.21 -45.86
C LEU A 128 -13.11 23.53 -46.34
N VAL A 129 -13.15 22.91 -47.52
CA VAL A 129 -12.01 22.17 -48.08
C VAL A 129 -10.82 23.09 -48.34
N GLN A 130 -11.03 24.30 -48.86
CA GLN A 130 -9.94 25.27 -49.07
C GLN A 130 -9.32 25.72 -47.74
N SER A 131 -10.14 25.93 -46.72
CA SER A 131 -9.67 26.28 -45.37
C SER A 131 -8.85 25.14 -44.74
N VAL A 132 -9.34 23.89 -44.82
CA VAL A 132 -8.60 22.70 -44.34
C VAL A 132 -7.28 22.55 -45.11
N LYS A 133 -7.29 22.69 -46.44
CA LYS A 133 -6.08 22.61 -47.27
C LYS A 133 -5.06 23.68 -46.91
N ALA A 134 -5.48 24.92 -46.74
CA ALA A 134 -4.61 26.01 -46.30
C ALA A 134 -3.98 25.71 -44.95
N HIS A 135 -4.78 25.22 -43.98
CA HIS A 135 -4.31 24.86 -42.65
C HIS A 135 -3.27 23.72 -42.68
N VAL A 136 -3.58 22.63 -43.39
CA VAL A 136 -2.69 21.46 -43.50
C VAL A 136 -1.40 21.80 -44.24
N SER A 137 -1.44 22.68 -45.25
CA SER A 137 -0.24 23.12 -45.97
C SER A 137 0.77 23.86 -45.08
N GLY A 138 0.30 24.49 -44.00
CA GLY A 138 1.13 25.14 -42.99
C GLY A 138 1.79 24.19 -41.99
N ILE A 139 1.52 22.88 -42.09
CA ILE A 139 2.00 21.85 -41.17
C ILE A 139 2.94 20.91 -41.91
N LYS A 140 4.22 20.92 -41.53
CA LYS A 140 5.27 20.16 -42.22
C LYS A 140 5.40 18.73 -41.72
N ASN A 141 5.25 18.53 -40.41
CA ASN A 141 5.50 17.24 -39.75
C ASN A 141 4.20 16.50 -39.48
N THR A 142 4.24 15.19 -39.32
CA THR A 142 3.10 14.40 -38.83
C THR A 142 2.87 14.63 -37.33
N ILE A 143 1.80 14.05 -36.77
CA ILE A 143 1.50 14.04 -35.33
C ILE A 143 2.59 13.25 -34.57
N GLY A 144 3.19 12.25 -35.20
CA GLY A 144 4.28 11.46 -34.61
C GLY A 144 3.79 10.37 -33.66
N ALA A 145 4.65 9.90 -32.76
CA ALA A 145 4.36 8.73 -31.93
C ALA A 145 3.13 8.95 -31.02
N ILE A 146 2.13 8.07 -31.17
CA ILE A 146 0.93 8.05 -30.33
C ILE A 146 1.21 7.22 -29.08
N TYR A 147 1.53 7.90 -27.97
CA TYR A 147 1.83 7.27 -26.69
C TYR A 147 0.59 6.95 -25.84
N ALA A 148 -0.61 7.20 -26.36
CA ALA A 148 -1.90 7.00 -25.68
C ALA A 148 -2.22 5.53 -25.27
N LEU A 149 -1.29 4.59 -25.47
CA LEU A 149 -1.46 3.14 -25.23
C LEU A 149 -0.33 2.50 -24.41
N THR A 150 0.70 3.22 -24.00
CA THR A 150 1.60 2.65 -22.98
C THR A 150 0.83 2.60 -21.68
N GLN A 151 0.63 1.40 -21.12
CA GLN A 151 0.08 1.27 -19.76
C GLN A 151 0.91 2.19 -18.85
N PRO A 152 0.28 3.12 -18.12
CA PRO A 152 1.04 3.99 -17.23
C PRO A 152 1.72 3.12 -16.19
N ARG A 153 2.84 3.62 -15.65
CA ARG A 153 3.36 3.05 -14.42
C ARG A 153 2.37 3.38 -13.31
N TRP A 154 1.81 2.33 -12.72
CA TRP A 154 0.91 2.43 -11.59
C TRP A 154 1.70 2.28 -10.29
N TYR A 155 1.36 3.12 -9.32
CA TYR A 155 1.87 3.07 -7.96
C TYR A 155 0.66 3.02 -7.02
N GLY A 156 0.58 1.96 -6.21
CA GLY A 156 -0.61 1.66 -5.40
C GLY A 156 -1.61 0.78 -6.15
N ARG A 157 -2.91 1.05 -6.01
CA ARG A 157 -3.98 0.28 -6.67
C ARG A 157 -3.91 0.48 -8.20
N LYS A 158 -3.85 -0.61 -8.95
CA LYS A 158 -3.98 -0.60 -10.42
C LYS A 158 -5.46 -0.56 -10.80
N GLY A 159 -5.82 0.33 -11.71
CA GLY A 159 -7.14 0.33 -12.33
C GLY A 159 -7.27 -0.77 -13.39
N ALA A 160 -8.38 -1.52 -13.36
CA ALA A 160 -8.74 -2.50 -14.38
C ALA A 160 -9.64 -1.88 -15.46
N GLY A 161 -10.28 -0.75 -15.15
CA GLY A 161 -11.29 -0.14 -16.00
C GLY A 161 -12.61 -0.92 -15.93
N SER A 162 -13.68 -0.29 -16.41
CA SER A 162 -15.02 -0.87 -16.36
C SER A 162 -15.69 -0.82 -17.73
N ASN A 163 -16.16 -1.98 -18.19
CA ASN A 163 -17.03 -2.04 -19.35
C ASN A 163 -18.39 -1.34 -19.11
N ARG A 164 -18.75 -1.08 -17.85
CA ARG A 164 -19.98 -0.41 -17.40
C ARG A 164 -19.88 1.11 -17.32
N PHE A 165 -18.73 1.69 -17.69
CA PHE A 165 -18.56 3.13 -17.68
C PHE A 165 -19.32 3.79 -18.85
N VAL A 166 -20.29 4.65 -18.52
CA VAL A 166 -21.15 5.39 -19.47
C VAL A 166 -21.12 6.89 -19.19
N GLY A 167 -21.31 7.72 -20.23
CA GLY A 167 -21.74 9.12 -20.10
C GLY A 167 -20.76 10.17 -19.58
N ARG A 168 -19.83 9.81 -18.69
CA ARG A 168 -18.96 10.76 -17.96
C ARG A 168 -17.77 11.32 -18.76
N LEU A 169 -17.83 11.26 -20.08
CA LEU A 169 -16.80 11.84 -20.94
C LEU A 169 -16.63 13.36 -20.73
N PRO A 170 -17.70 14.18 -20.66
CA PRO A 170 -17.58 15.60 -20.36
C PRO A 170 -16.84 15.85 -19.04
N ASP A 171 -17.10 15.02 -18.03
CA ASP A 171 -16.47 15.13 -16.72
C ASP A 171 -14.99 14.75 -16.76
N MET A 172 -14.61 13.71 -17.52
CA MET A 172 -13.20 13.39 -17.77
C MET A 172 -12.45 14.55 -18.45
N TRP A 173 -13.05 15.18 -19.46
CA TRP A 173 -12.44 16.33 -20.12
C TRP A 173 -12.40 17.57 -19.21
N ARG A 174 -13.40 17.79 -18.35
CA ARG A 174 -13.37 18.84 -17.32
C ARG A 174 -12.24 18.59 -16.32
N ILE A 175 -12.05 17.36 -15.86
CA ILE A 175 -10.92 16.95 -15.02
C ILE A 175 -9.62 17.26 -15.75
N HIS A 176 -9.48 16.81 -17.00
CA HIS A 176 -8.28 17.05 -17.80
C HIS A 176 -7.95 18.53 -17.93
N SER A 177 -8.94 19.34 -18.32
CA SER A 177 -8.80 20.77 -18.55
C SER A 177 -8.45 21.49 -17.24
N ALA A 178 -9.11 21.13 -16.13
CA ALA A 178 -8.85 21.73 -14.83
C ALA A 178 -7.44 21.41 -14.33
N LEU A 179 -6.97 20.16 -14.47
CA LEU A 179 -5.59 19.78 -14.11
C LEU A 179 -4.54 20.50 -14.98
N HIS A 180 -4.87 20.85 -16.23
CA HIS A 180 -3.93 21.48 -17.18
C HIS A 180 -4.12 22.99 -17.36
N SER A 181 -5.10 23.61 -16.68
CA SER A 181 -5.31 25.05 -16.74
C SER A 181 -4.09 25.81 -16.16
N SER A 182 -3.56 26.76 -16.92
CA SER A 182 -2.36 27.54 -16.55
C SER A 182 -2.65 28.40 -15.31
N GLY A 183 -2.14 27.99 -14.14
CA GLY A 183 -2.20 28.81 -12.93
C GLY A 183 -1.29 30.03 -13.06
N VAL A 184 -1.88 31.24 -13.15
CA VAL A 184 -1.14 32.48 -12.89
C VAL A 184 -0.65 32.43 -11.43
N PRO A 185 0.65 32.64 -11.13
CA PRO A 185 1.12 32.67 -9.75
C PRO A 185 0.51 33.90 -9.07
N VAL A 186 -0.41 33.68 -8.13
CA VAL A 186 -0.85 34.76 -7.23
C VAL A 186 0.20 34.94 -6.15
N ILE A 187 0.52 36.20 -5.89
CA ILE A 187 1.55 36.74 -5.01
C ILE A 187 1.28 36.33 -3.55
N THR A 188 1.54 35.07 -3.18
CA THR A 188 1.55 34.57 -1.80
C THR A 188 2.64 33.53 -1.52
N GLY A 189 3.51 33.21 -2.48
CA GLY A 189 4.67 32.35 -2.24
C GLY A 189 4.39 30.84 -2.15
N ALA A 190 3.16 30.38 -2.37
CA ALA A 190 2.84 28.97 -2.52
C ALA A 190 2.55 28.64 -4.00
N VAL A 191 3.44 27.88 -4.64
CA VAL A 191 3.19 27.34 -5.99
C VAL A 191 2.18 26.20 -5.84
N ALA A 192 0.91 26.47 -6.11
CA ALA A 192 -0.15 25.47 -5.98
C ALA A 192 -0.04 24.40 -7.08
N SER A 193 0.08 23.13 -6.69
CA SER A 193 -0.24 22.01 -7.59
C SER A 193 -1.69 22.15 -8.05
N ALA A 194 -2.01 21.78 -9.30
CA ALA A 194 -3.39 21.88 -9.77
C ALA A 194 -4.21 20.78 -9.08
N VAL A 195 -5.05 21.18 -8.13
CA VAL A 195 -5.94 20.29 -7.38
C VAL A 195 -7.33 20.33 -7.99
N VAL A 196 -7.85 19.17 -8.35
CA VAL A 196 -9.23 18.98 -8.80
C VAL A 196 -9.95 18.07 -7.82
N GLN A 197 -11.15 18.47 -7.44
CA GLN A 197 -11.99 17.72 -6.51
C GLN A 197 -13.23 17.21 -7.23
N VAL A 198 -13.37 15.89 -7.32
CA VAL A 198 -14.60 15.23 -7.77
C VAL A 198 -15.46 14.98 -6.54
N GLN A 199 -16.50 15.79 -6.39
CA GLN A 199 -17.40 15.75 -5.25
C GLN A 199 -18.75 15.18 -5.65
N GLY A 200 -19.28 14.25 -4.86
CA GLY A 200 -20.57 13.64 -5.16
C GLY A 200 -20.99 12.59 -4.14
N MET A 201 -22.24 12.17 -4.24
CA MET A 201 -22.85 11.17 -3.34
C MET A 201 -22.14 9.80 -3.42
N GLY A 202 -22.32 8.94 -2.42
CA GLY A 202 -21.82 7.56 -2.49
C GLY A 202 -22.44 6.80 -3.68
N GLY A 203 -21.70 5.95 -4.39
CA GLY A 203 -22.26 5.14 -5.48
C GLY A 203 -22.57 5.86 -6.81
N VAL A 204 -22.25 7.16 -6.96
CA VAL A 204 -22.42 7.89 -8.24
C VAL A 204 -21.28 7.69 -9.25
N GLY A 205 -20.23 6.95 -8.86
CA GLY A 205 -19.10 6.59 -9.73
C GLY A 205 -17.87 7.51 -9.65
N LYS A 206 -17.60 8.17 -8.51
CA LYS A 206 -16.44 9.07 -8.36
C LYS A 206 -15.09 8.34 -8.54
N SER A 207 -14.90 7.26 -7.79
CA SER A 207 -13.67 6.45 -7.85
C SER A 207 -13.51 5.85 -9.25
N LEU A 208 -14.60 5.35 -9.84
CA LEU A 208 -14.58 4.84 -11.22
C LEU A 208 -14.25 5.94 -12.25
N LEU A 209 -14.75 7.17 -12.08
CA LEU A 209 -14.41 8.31 -12.94
C LEU A 209 -12.91 8.64 -12.84
N ALA A 210 -12.34 8.63 -11.63
CA ALA A 210 -10.91 8.84 -11.42
C ALA A 210 -10.06 7.74 -12.05
N GLU A 211 -10.50 6.48 -11.94
CA GLU A 211 -9.86 5.31 -12.55
C GLU A 211 -9.88 5.37 -14.08
N GLU A 212 -11.05 5.61 -14.67
CA GLU A 212 -11.20 5.73 -16.13
C GLU A 212 -10.44 6.94 -16.69
N TYR A 213 -10.42 8.05 -15.95
CA TYR A 213 -9.57 9.20 -16.30
C TYR A 213 -8.09 8.80 -16.31
N ALA A 214 -7.62 8.14 -15.25
CA ALA A 214 -6.22 7.70 -15.15
C ALA A 214 -5.83 6.74 -16.29
N LEU A 215 -6.70 5.79 -16.63
CA LEU A 215 -6.48 4.83 -17.71
C LEU A 215 -6.43 5.49 -19.09
N ARG A 216 -7.38 6.40 -19.37
CA ARG A 216 -7.54 7.00 -20.71
C ARG A 216 -6.60 8.18 -20.96
N TYR A 217 -6.24 8.92 -19.91
CA TYR A 217 -5.36 10.09 -19.99
C TYR A 217 -3.95 9.82 -19.47
N ALA A 218 -3.62 8.56 -19.18
CA ALA A 218 -2.30 8.07 -18.77
C ALA A 218 -1.13 8.72 -19.51
N ALA A 219 -1.25 8.92 -20.83
CA ALA A 219 -0.19 9.48 -21.66
C ALA A 219 0.10 10.98 -21.41
N ALA A 220 -0.78 11.71 -20.73
CA ALA A 220 -0.50 13.04 -20.20
C ALA A 220 0.44 12.99 -18.99
N PHE A 221 0.58 11.82 -18.35
CA PHE A 221 1.28 11.62 -17.08
C PHE A 221 2.41 10.59 -17.23
N PRO A 222 3.46 10.88 -18.02
CA PRO A 222 4.57 9.95 -18.24
C PRO A 222 5.34 9.62 -16.94
N GLY A 223 5.21 10.43 -15.88
CA GLY A 223 5.75 10.16 -14.55
C GLY A 223 5.02 9.05 -13.78
N GLY A 224 3.81 8.66 -14.22
CA GLY A 224 3.01 7.60 -13.63
C GLY A 224 1.71 8.09 -12.98
N VAL A 225 0.92 7.12 -12.52
CA VAL A 225 -0.32 7.32 -11.76
C VAL A 225 -0.10 6.78 -10.35
N PHE A 226 -0.31 7.63 -9.36
CA PHE A 226 -0.23 7.31 -7.94
C PHE A 226 -1.64 7.26 -7.37
N TRP A 227 -2.01 6.15 -6.75
CA TRP A 227 -3.36 5.95 -6.21
C TRP A 227 -3.30 5.72 -4.70
N LEU A 228 -3.83 6.67 -3.94
CA LEU A 228 -4.00 6.57 -2.49
C LEU A 228 -5.47 6.34 -2.13
N GLY A 229 -5.74 5.36 -1.29
CA GLY A 229 -7.04 5.17 -0.64
C GLY A 229 -7.08 5.89 0.69
N ALA A 230 -7.98 6.88 0.83
CA ALA A 230 -8.23 7.59 2.09
C ALA A 230 -9.30 6.92 2.97
N LEU A 231 -9.88 5.81 2.51
CA LEU A 231 -10.77 4.91 3.25
C LEU A 231 -11.87 5.69 3.99
N GLY A 232 -12.74 6.33 3.21
CA GLY A 232 -13.66 7.36 3.67
C GLY A 232 -14.60 6.97 4.82
N ASP A 233 -15.16 8.00 5.45
CA ASP A 233 -16.08 7.84 6.58
C ASP A 233 -17.49 7.49 6.11
N ASP A 234 -18.03 6.49 6.79
CA ASP A 234 -19.45 6.19 6.81
C ASP A 234 -20.05 6.51 8.20
N ASP A 235 -19.26 6.45 9.28
CA ASP A 235 -19.68 6.79 10.64
C ASP A 235 -18.85 7.98 11.17
N ALA A 236 -19.42 9.18 11.08
CA ALA A 236 -18.84 10.45 11.55
C ALA A 236 -18.57 10.53 13.07
N LYS A 237 -18.60 9.40 13.80
CA LYS A 237 -18.45 9.32 15.26
C LYS A 237 -17.19 8.59 15.74
N THR A 238 -16.41 7.99 14.85
CA THR A 238 -15.16 7.32 15.23
C THR A 238 -13.99 8.12 14.69
N ALA A 239 -13.37 8.93 15.54
CA ALA A 239 -12.13 9.63 15.24
C ALA A 239 -11.00 8.58 15.10
N MET A 240 -10.83 8.01 13.91
CA MET A 240 -9.72 7.12 13.57
C MET A 240 -8.56 7.91 12.95
N GLY A 241 -8.12 8.99 13.62
CA GLY A 241 -7.08 9.88 13.10
C GLY A 241 -5.72 9.18 12.93
N GLU A 242 -5.29 8.44 13.95
CA GLU A 242 -3.95 7.82 13.97
C GLU A 242 -3.82 6.62 13.01
N GLU A 243 -4.84 5.77 12.90
CA GLU A 243 -4.82 4.64 11.95
C GLU A 243 -4.79 5.11 10.49
N ARG A 244 -5.48 6.21 10.18
CA ARG A 244 -5.48 6.81 8.83
C ARG A 244 -4.15 7.46 8.49
N GLU A 245 -3.54 8.14 9.44
CA GLU A 245 -2.21 8.70 9.25
C GLU A 245 -1.18 7.60 9.03
N ALA A 246 -1.25 6.50 9.79
CA ALA A 246 -0.41 5.33 9.57
C ALA A 246 -0.60 4.71 8.18
N GLU A 247 -1.85 4.60 7.70
CA GLU A 247 -2.16 4.07 6.38
C GLU A 247 -1.70 5.00 5.24
N HIS A 248 -1.83 6.31 5.42
CA HIS A 248 -1.29 7.29 4.48
C HIS A 248 0.25 7.16 4.38
N ILE A 249 0.93 7.15 5.52
CA ILE A 249 2.39 7.00 5.60
C ILE A 249 2.83 5.70 4.93
N ARG A 250 2.10 4.60 5.13
CA ARG A 250 2.37 3.31 4.49
C ARG A 250 2.30 3.41 2.97
N GLN A 251 1.24 4.03 2.42
CA GLN A 251 1.07 4.18 0.97
C GLN A 251 2.16 5.08 0.35
N ILE A 252 2.50 6.20 0.99
CA ILE A 252 3.60 7.09 0.56
C ILE A 252 4.95 6.35 0.59
N SER A 253 5.17 5.52 1.61
CA SER A 253 6.37 4.71 1.74
C SER A 253 6.47 3.66 0.62
N ASP A 254 5.37 2.97 0.32
CA ASP A 254 5.31 2.02 -0.80
C ASP A 254 5.65 2.70 -2.14
N PHE A 255 5.19 3.95 -2.35
CA PHE A 255 5.58 4.72 -3.53
C PHE A 255 7.07 5.05 -3.53
N ALA A 256 7.61 5.59 -2.45
CA ALA A 256 9.04 5.91 -2.36
C ALA A 256 9.91 4.67 -2.65
N VAL A 257 9.58 3.51 -2.07
CA VAL A 257 10.27 2.23 -2.34
C VAL A 257 10.28 1.90 -3.83
N SER A 258 9.15 2.05 -4.51
CA SER A 258 9.04 1.76 -5.95
C SER A 258 9.90 2.68 -6.85
N PHE A 259 10.33 3.82 -6.32
CA PHE A 259 11.26 4.75 -6.98
C PHE A 259 12.73 4.48 -6.62
N GLY A 260 13.02 3.43 -5.85
CA GLY A 260 14.34 3.16 -5.30
C GLY A 260 14.76 4.21 -4.27
N ILE A 261 13.81 4.98 -3.76
CA ILE A 261 14.02 5.92 -2.68
C ILE A 261 13.99 5.09 -1.42
N SER A 262 15.12 5.07 -0.73
CA SER A 262 15.16 4.65 0.65
C SER A 262 14.04 5.34 1.42
N VAL A 263 13.01 4.57 1.76
CA VAL A 263 12.18 4.90 2.91
C VAL A 263 13.03 4.79 4.16
N LYS A 264 14.12 3.98 4.08
CA LYS A 264 15.29 4.12 4.95
C LYS A 264 15.53 5.59 5.22
N ASP A 265 15.22 5.91 6.44
CA ASP A 265 15.90 6.88 7.26
C ASP A 265 15.07 8.08 7.56
N ARG A 266 13.97 8.14 6.85
CA ARG A 266 13.36 9.40 6.57
C ARG A 266 12.03 9.56 7.24
N SER A 267 11.83 10.57 8.07
CA SER A 267 10.51 10.90 8.64
C SER A 267 9.44 10.82 7.57
N PRO A 268 8.17 10.54 7.91
CA PRO A 268 7.10 10.66 6.92
C PRO A 268 7.28 11.89 6.03
N GLU A 269 7.70 13.00 6.61
CA GLU A 269 8.08 14.25 5.95
C GLU A 269 9.37 14.14 5.10
N GLU A 270 10.44 13.49 5.55
CA GLU A 270 11.66 13.25 4.75
C GLU A 270 11.44 12.23 3.60
N ILE A 271 10.54 11.24 3.76
CA ILE A 271 10.14 10.29 2.71
C ILE A 271 9.34 11.06 1.67
N GLU A 272 8.35 11.81 2.12
CA GLU A 272 7.53 12.66 1.27
C GLU A 272 8.40 13.68 0.54
N ALA A 273 9.36 14.33 1.21
CA ALA A 273 10.31 15.23 0.60
C ALA A 273 11.32 14.52 -0.34
N GLY A 274 11.71 13.28 -0.03
CA GLY A 274 12.54 12.44 -0.89
C GLY A 274 11.81 12.07 -2.17
N LEU A 275 10.56 11.65 -2.05
CA LEU A 275 9.65 11.37 -3.15
C LEU A 275 9.40 12.64 -3.97
N ALA A 276 9.15 13.78 -3.33
CA ALA A 276 9.02 15.08 -3.99
C ALA A 276 10.25 15.42 -4.84
N ARG A 277 11.46 15.29 -4.26
CA ARG A 277 12.73 15.54 -4.95
C ARG A 277 12.98 14.59 -6.12
N GLU A 278 12.63 13.31 -5.98
CA GLU A 278 12.80 12.36 -7.10
C GLU A 278 11.80 12.63 -8.23
N LEU A 279 10.56 12.99 -7.89
CA LEU A 279 9.53 13.39 -8.86
C LEU A 279 9.92 14.70 -9.56
N GLU A 280 10.51 15.65 -8.82
CA GLU A 280 11.11 16.87 -9.35
C GLU A 280 12.28 16.55 -10.28
N ARG A 281 13.23 15.71 -9.85
CA ARG A 281 14.42 15.32 -10.64
C ARG A 281 14.05 14.70 -11.98
N ARG A 282 12.99 13.87 -12.00
CA ARG A 282 12.47 13.30 -13.25
C ARG A 282 11.83 14.37 -14.13
N GLY A 283 11.25 15.40 -13.53
CA GLY A 283 10.62 16.52 -14.25
C GLY A 283 9.45 16.10 -15.14
N LEU A 284 8.90 14.90 -14.91
CA LEU A 284 7.81 14.35 -15.69
C LEU A 284 6.48 14.66 -14.99
N PRO A 285 5.44 15.11 -15.73
CA PRO A 285 4.09 15.23 -15.18
C PRO A 285 3.59 13.88 -14.68
N TYR A 286 2.94 13.87 -13.51
CA TYR A 286 2.34 12.67 -12.93
C TYR A 286 0.95 12.98 -12.36
N LEU A 287 0.11 11.94 -12.29
CA LEU A 287 -1.24 12.02 -11.74
C LEU A 287 -1.23 11.47 -10.31
N TRP A 288 -1.78 12.24 -9.38
CA TRP A 288 -1.87 11.89 -7.96
C TRP A 288 -3.33 11.80 -7.54
N ILE A 289 -3.81 10.60 -7.21
CA ILE A 289 -5.21 10.34 -6.91
C ILE A 289 -5.37 10.04 -5.42
N ALA A 290 -6.13 10.87 -4.72
CA ALA A 290 -6.56 10.60 -3.35
C ALA A 290 -8.05 10.23 -3.35
N ASP A 291 -8.35 8.94 -3.22
CA ASP A 291 -9.68 8.37 -3.37
C ASP A 291 -10.41 8.22 -2.03
N ASP A 292 -11.68 8.61 -2.00
CA ASP A 292 -12.62 8.56 -0.87
C ASP A 292 -12.15 9.33 0.38
N VAL A 293 -11.69 10.57 0.21
CA VAL A 293 -11.27 11.44 1.33
C VAL A 293 -12.46 11.75 2.25
N PRO A 294 -12.38 11.45 3.57
CA PRO A 294 -13.47 11.62 4.53
C PRO A 294 -13.75 13.09 4.88
N SER A 295 -14.88 13.36 5.55
CA SER A 295 -15.16 14.65 6.19
C SER A 295 -14.36 14.86 7.48
N GLY A 296 -14.27 16.12 7.95
CA GLY A 296 -13.73 16.45 9.27
C GLY A 296 -12.21 16.39 9.39
N MET A 297 -11.48 16.28 8.28
CA MET A 297 -10.02 16.32 8.29
C MET A 297 -9.54 17.75 8.50
N GLU A 298 -8.63 17.93 9.46
CA GLU A 298 -7.99 19.22 9.67
C GLU A 298 -7.17 19.63 8.44
N ARG A 299 -7.00 20.94 8.26
CA ARG A 299 -6.34 21.49 7.06
C ARG A 299 -4.94 20.92 6.87
N GLU A 300 -4.17 20.75 7.94
CA GLU A 300 -2.80 20.22 7.89
C GLU A 300 -2.79 18.75 7.44
N ALA A 301 -3.66 17.91 8.00
CA ALA A 301 -3.80 16.52 7.59
C ALA A 301 -4.23 16.39 6.13
N LEU A 302 -5.13 17.25 5.64
CA LEU A 302 -5.58 17.25 4.24
C LEU A 302 -4.46 17.62 3.25
N HIS A 303 -3.51 18.49 3.64
CA HIS A 303 -2.38 18.84 2.77
C HIS A 303 -1.48 17.64 2.49
N LYS A 304 -1.36 16.69 3.43
CA LYS A 304 -0.56 15.47 3.24
C LYS A 304 -1.08 14.59 2.10
N TRP A 305 -2.38 14.68 1.77
CA TRP A 305 -2.99 13.92 0.67
C TRP A 305 -2.78 14.54 -0.72
N LEU A 306 -2.20 15.73 -0.81
CA LEU A 306 -1.93 16.41 -2.07
C LEU A 306 -0.64 15.90 -2.72
N ALA A 307 -0.51 16.11 -4.04
CA ALA A 307 0.75 15.79 -4.71
C ALA A 307 1.91 16.55 -4.07
N PRO A 308 3.02 15.88 -3.73
CA PRO A 308 4.11 16.48 -2.95
C PRO A 308 4.98 17.45 -3.75
N HIS A 309 4.73 17.62 -5.07
CA HIS A 309 5.49 18.51 -5.95
C HIS A 309 4.59 19.17 -7.02
N PRO A 310 4.86 20.41 -7.48
CA PRO A 310 4.02 21.12 -8.46
C PRO A 310 3.90 20.48 -9.85
N SER A 311 4.82 19.58 -10.23
CA SER A 311 4.68 18.77 -11.46
C SER A 311 3.57 17.72 -11.35
N GLY A 312 3.13 17.42 -10.14
CA GLY A 312 2.00 16.56 -9.84
C GLY A 312 0.66 17.26 -10.02
N LYS A 313 -0.29 16.52 -10.58
CA LYS A 313 -1.68 16.94 -10.76
C LYS A 313 -2.54 16.14 -9.80
N THR A 314 -3.17 16.79 -8.83
CA THR A 314 -3.91 16.12 -7.76
C THR A 314 -5.39 15.99 -8.15
N LEU A 315 -5.91 14.77 -8.11
CA LEU A 315 -7.33 14.45 -8.26
C LEU A 315 -7.84 13.83 -6.95
N ILE A 316 -8.76 14.52 -6.29
CA ILE A 316 -9.38 14.06 -5.04
C ILE A 316 -10.80 13.58 -5.34
N THR A 317 -11.20 12.42 -4.79
CA THR A 317 -12.61 12.05 -4.72
C THR A 317 -13.11 12.18 -3.29
N THR A 318 -14.26 12.83 -3.09
CA THR A 318 -14.82 13.04 -1.75
C THR A 318 -16.34 13.19 -1.77
N ARG A 319 -16.96 13.03 -0.61
CA ARG A 319 -18.39 13.27 -0.36
C ARG A 319 -18.63 14.58 0.38
N THR A 320 -17.62 15.12 1.05
CA THR A 320 -17.76 16.32 1.89
C THR A 320 -17.69 17.61 1.09
N ARG A 321 -18.36 18.66 1.59
CA ARG A 321 -18.31 20.05 1.09
C ARG A 321 -17.31 20.93 1.82
N GLU A 322 -16.67 20.39 2.86
CA GLU A 322 -15.75 21.14 3.72
C GLU A 322 -14.49 21.62 2.98
N TYR A 323 -14.08 20.91 1.92
CA TYR A 323 -12.81 21.16 1.23
C TYR A 323 -12.94 21.99 -0.04
N ASN A 324 -14.10 22.61 -0.31
CA ASN A 324 -14.38 23.35 -1.54
C ASN A 324 -13.34 24.45 -1.88
N ALA A 325 -12.57 24.94 -0.89
CA ALA A 325 -11.53 25.94 -1.08
C ALA A 325 -10.18 25.39 -1.59
N LEU A 326 -9.97 24.07 -1.62
CA LEU A 326 -8.68 23.42 -1.91
C LEU A 326 -8.30 23.39 -3.40
N GLY A 327 -9.26 23.58 -4.33
CA GLY A 327 -9.00 23.46 -5.77
C GLY A 327 -10.24 23.61 -6.65
N THR A 328 -10.13 23.25 -7.92
CA THR A 328 -11.27 23.29 -8.85
C THR A 328 -12.27 22.18 -8.51
N LEU A 329 -13.49 22.57 -8.17
CA LEU A 329 -14.57 21.65 -7.85
C LEU A 329 -15.25 21.16 -9.14
N ILE A 330 -15.34 19.84 -9.29
CA ILE A 330 -16.16 19.16 -10.29
C ILE A 330 -17.28 18.42 -9.55
N PRO A 331 -18.49 19.01 -9.49
CA PRO A 331 -19.63 18.34 -8.88
C PRO A 331 -20.07 17.19 -9.78
N LEU A 332 -19.90 15.96 -9.30
CA LEU A 332 -20.39 14.77 -9.96
C LEU A 332 -21.82 14.48 -9.49
N GLY A 333 -22.78 14.85 -10.33
CA GLY A 333 -24.19 14.56 -10.12
C GLY A 333 -24.56 13.12 -10.44
N VAL A 334 -25.86 12.87 -10.57
CA VAL A 334 -26.38 11.61 -11.13
C VAL A 334 -26.06 11.51 -12.64
N LEU A 335 -26.37 10.38 -13.28
CA LEU A 335 -26.19 10.22 -14.72
C LEU A 335 -27.21 11.06 -15.49
N GLU A 336 -26.88 11.49 -16.71
CA GLU A 336 -27.90 12.07 -17.59
C GLU A 336 -28.91 11.00 -18.03
N PRO A 337 -30.16 11.36 -18.37
CA PRO A 337 -31.22 10.39 -18.65
C PRO A 337 -30.87 9.34 -19.71
N GLU A 338 -30.19 9.75 -20.79
CA GLU A 338 -29.76 8.82 -21.85
C GLU A 338 -28.64 7.89 -21.38
N GLU A 339 -27.75 8.36 -20.51
CA GLU A 339 -26.62 7.60 -19.99
C GLU A 339 -27.09 6.55 -18.97
N ALA A 340 -28.02 6.94 -18.11
CA ALA A 340 -28.69 6.01 -17.20
C ALA A 340 -29.44 4.92 -17.99
N TYR A 341 -30.14 5.30 -19.06
CA TYR A 341 -30.82 4.34 -19.93
C TYR A 341 -29.83 3.38 -20.61
N GLU A 342 -28.70 3.89 -21.10
CA GLU A 342 -27.64 3.07 -21.68
C GLU A 342 -27.07 2.08 -20.66
N LEU A 343 -26.77 2.51 -19.44
CA LEU A 343 -26.29 1.65 -18.36
C LEU A 343 -27.31 0.57 -18.00
N LEU A 344 -28.58 0.95 -17.83
CA LEU A 344 -29.67 0.01 -17.51
C LEU A 344 -29.82 -1.07 -18.59
N THR A 345 -29.71 -0.68 -19.86
CA THR A 345 -29.93 -1.53 -21.03
C THR A 345 -28.63 -2.11 -21.61
N LEU A 346 -27.53 -2.04 -20.86
CA LEU A 346 -26.24 -2.53 -21.29
C LEU A 346 -26.27 -4.06 -21.48
N ARG A 347 -26.82 -4.77 -20.50
CA ARG A 347 -26.92 -6.25 -20.48
C ARG A 347 -28.15 -6.77 -21.22
N ARG A 348 -29.30 -6.09 -21.08
CA ARG A 348 -30.58 -6.46 -21.70
C ARG A 348 -31.14 -5.31 -22.53
N LYS A 349 -31.27 -5.52 -23.85
CA LYS A 349 -31.91 -4.55 -24.75
C LYS A 349 -33.44 -4.61 -24.67
N PRO A 350 -34.14 -3.45 -24.73
CA PRO A 350 -35.59 -3.41 -24.85
C PRO A 350 -36.09 -4.08 -26.13
N SER A 351 -37.22 -4.78 -26.05
CA SER A 351 -37.80 -5.51 -27.19
C SER A 351 -38.64 -4.65 -28.15
N GLY A 352 -38.91 -3.40 -27.80
CA GLY A 352 -39.67 -2.45 -28.61
C GLY A 352 -39.98 -1.16 -27.87
N LYS A 353 -40.73 -0.26 -28.52
CA LYS A 353 -40.94 1.12 -28.05
C LYS A 353 -41.52 1.23 -26.64
N ALA A 354 -42.50 0.40 -26.29
CA ALA A 354 -43.10 0.39 -24.96
C ALA A 354 -42.11 -0.04 -23.85
N GLU A 355 -41.21 -0.98 -24.14
CA GLU A 355 -40.15 -1.37 -23.21
C GLU A 355 -39.05 -0.32 -23.12
N GLU A 356 -38.73 0.38 -24.21
CA GLU A 356 -37.82 1.52 -24.17
C GLU A 356 -38.36 2.63 -23.27
N ASP A 357 -39.64 2.98 -23.42
CA ASP A 357 -40.28 4.01 -22.62
C ASP A 357 -40.34 3.58 -21.13
N ALA A 358 -40.63 2.31 -20.85
CA ALA A 358 -40.61 1.77 -19.48
C ALA A 358 -39.21 1.76 -18.87
N ALA A 359 -38.16 1.43 -19.64
CA ALA A 359 -36.78 1.47 -19.19
C ALA A 359 -36.36 2.91 -18.83
N ARG A 360 -36.76 3.90 -19.62
CA ARG A 360 -36.51 5.33 -19.34
C ARG A 360 -37.19 5.78 -18.06
N MET A 361 -38.47 5.43 -17.88
CA MET A 361 -39.19 5.72 -16.64
C MET A 361 -38.55 5.03 -15.42
N LEU A 362 -38.04 3.80 -15.58
CA LEU A 362 -37.34 3.11 -14.50
C LEU A 362 -36.06 3.84 -14.08
N THR A 363 -35.29 4.37 -15.03
CA THR A 363 -34.10 5.16 -14.69
C THR A 363 -34.45 6.45 -13.93
N GLU A 364 -35.59 7.06 -14.25
CA GLU A 364 -36.13 8.22 -13.54
C GLU A 364 -36.56 7.86 -12.12
N ASP A 365 -37.25 6.73 -11.91
CA ASP A 365 -37.66 6.31 -10.56
C ASP A 365 -36.47 6.03 -9.64
N LEU A 366 -35.34 5.59 -10.22
CA LEU A 366 -34.07 5.36 -9.53
C LEU A 366 -33.24 6.65 -9.35
N GLY A 367 -33.77 7.80 -9.77
CA GLY A 367 -33.09 9.09 -9.68
C GLY A 367 -31.81 9.15 -10.49
N TYR A 368 -31.68 8.33 -11.53
CA TYR A 368 -30.48 8.21 -12.37
C TYR A 368 -29.19 7.88 -11.58
N HIS A 369 -29.32 7.26 -10.40
CA HIS A 369 -28.19 6.92 -9.53
C HIS A 369 -27.39 5.73 -10.10
N ALA A 370 -26.12 5.95 -10.46
CA ALA A 370 -25.30 5.00 -11.23
C ALA A 370 -25.29 3.57 -10.66
N LEU A 371 -24.94 3.38 -9.38
CA LEU A 371 -24.95 2.05 -8.75
C LEU A 371 -26.35 1.42 -8.72
N ALA A 372 -27.40 2.21 -8.52
CA ALA A 372 -28.76 1.67 -8.43
C ALA A 372 -29.26 1.23 -9.81
N VAL A 373 -28.92 2.00 -10.85
CA VAL A 373 -29.21 1.69 -12.25
C VAL A 373 -28.46 0.46 -12.71
N ASP A 374 -27.16 0.32 -12.39
CA ASP A 374 -26.37 -0.86 -12.76
C ASP A 374 -26.92 -2.13 -12.08
N VAL A 375 -27.20 -2.08 -10.78
CA VAL A 375 -27.81 -3.19 -10.03
C VAL A 375 -29.21 -3.53 -10.57
N ALA A 376 -30.02 -2.53 -10.93
CA ALA A 376 -31.33 -2.78 -11.55
C ALA A 376 -31.20 -3.47 -12.92
N GLY A 377 -30.25 -3.02 -13.75
CA GLY A 377 -29.96 -3.64 -15.05
C GLY A 377 -29.51 -5.09 -14.90
N ALA A 378 -28.63 -5.35 -13.93
CA ALA A 378 -28.16 -6.69 -13.58
C ALA A 378 -29.30 -7.61 -13.08
N LEU A 379 -30.20 -7.10 -12.24
CA LEU A 379 -31.38 -7.85 -11.79
C LEU A 379 -32.33 -8.22 -12.93
N LEU A 380 -32.56 -7.29 -13.86
CA LEU A 380 -33.42 -7.52 -15.01
C LEU A 380 -32.82 -8.57 -15.97
N ASP A 381 -31.50 -8.54 -16.13
CA ASP A 381 -30.76 -9.52 -16.92
C ASP A 381 -30.77 -10.91 -16.28
N ALA A 382 -30.58 -10.99 -14.95
CA ALA A 382 -30.66 -12.24 -14.20
C ALA A 382 -32.02 -12.95 -14.33
N LYS A 383 -33.11 -12.20 -14.56
CA LYS A 383 -34.45 -12.74 -14.86
C LYS A 383 -34.62 -13.20 -16.31
N LYS A 384 -33.59 -13.09 -17.16
CA LYS A 384 -33.57 -13.52 -18.57
C LYS A 384 -34.78 -13.04 -19.38
N GLY A 385 -35.24 -11.82 -19.10
CA GLY A 385 -36.39 -11.21 -19.76
C GLY A 385 -37.77 -11.72 -19.32
N LEU A 386 -37.86 -12.53 -18.26
CA LEU A 386 -39.13 -12.94 -17.64
C LEU A 386 -39.83 -11.82 -16.88
N GLU A 387 -39.08 -10.78 -16.50
CA GLU A 387 -39.61 -9.57 -15.88
C GLU A 387 -39.35 -8.39 -16.83
N SER A 388 -40.43 -7.72 -17.25
CA SER A 388 -40.35 -6.51 -18.07
C SER A 388 -39.90 -5.30 -17.25
N PHE A 389 -39.41 -4.25 -17.91
CA PHE A 389 -39.05 -3.00 -17.22
C PHE A 389 -40.25 -2.40 -16.47
N ALA A 390 -41.46 -2.51 -17.05
CA ALA A 390 -42.69 -1.99 -16.46
C ALA A 390 -43.11 -2.77 -15.19
N GLU A 391 -42.96 -4.10 -15.19
CA GLU A 391 -43.23 -4.93 -14.01
C GLU A 391 -42.23 -4.65 -12.88
N PHE A 392 -40.95 -4.51 -13.22
CA PHE A 392 -39.92 -4.16 -12.25
C PHE A 392 -40.24 -2.83 -11.57
N ARG A 393 -40.61 -1.81 -12.36
CA ARG A 393 -41.04 -0.49 -11.89
C ARG A 393 -42.24 -0.59 -10.94
N LYS A 394 -43.26 -1.39 -11.30
CA LYS A 394 -44.45 -1.59 -10.44
C LYS A 394 -44.08 -2.12 -9.05
N LYS A 395 -43.08 -2.98 -8.96
CA LYS A 395 -42.57 -3.52 -7.68
C LYS A 395 -41.73 -2.52 -6.87
N LEU A 396 -41.20 -1.47 -7.48
CA LEU A 396 -40.56 -0.38 -6.71
C LEU A 396 -41.60 0.48 -5.98
N VAL A 397 -42.78 0.64 -6.56
CA VAL A 397 -43.90 1.39 -5.95
C VAL A 397 -44.51 0.64 -4.78
N ASP A 398 -44.59 -0.69 -4.84
CA ASP A 398 -45.09 -1.56 -3.77
C ASP A 398 -44.00 -1.79 -2.70
N THR A 399 -43.68 -0.73 -1.96
CA THR A 399 -42.57 -0.74 -0.98
C THR A 399 -42.98 -1.40 0.34
N GLN A 400 -42.19 -2.36 0.81
CA GLN A 400 -42.42 -3.01 2.12
C GLN A 400 -41.81 -2.17 3.25
N ARG A 401 -42.03 -2.61 4.49
CA ARG A 401 -41.61 -1.89 5.71
C ARG A 401 -40.10 -1.69 5.77
N ASP A 402 -39.32 -2.71 5.41
CA ASP A 402 -37.85 -2.69 5.47
C ASP A 402 -37.26 -1.67 4.48
N GLU A 403 -37.83 -1.56 3.28
CA GLU A 403 -37.42 -0.58 2.28
C GLU A 403 -37.67 0.85 2.76
N LEU A 404 -38.79 1.10 3.44
CA LEU A 404 -39.10 2.42 3.99
C LEU A 404 -38.15 2.79 5.14
N GLU A 405 -37.84 1.84 6.02
CA GLU A 405 -36.87 2.07 7.10
C GLU A 405 -35.46 2.31 6.54
N TYR A 406 -35.02 1.48 5.59
CA TYR A 406 -33.70 1.65 4.98
C TYR A 406 -33.61 2.96 4.19
N ALA A 407 -34.65 3.32 3.45
CA ALA A 407 -34.71 4.60 2.75
C ALA A 407 -34.58 5.79 3.70
N SER A 408 -35.13 5.70 4.92
CA SER A 408 -34.96 6.73 5.95
C SER A 408 -33.50 6.86 6.39
N LYS A 409 -32.79 5.73 6.56
CA LYS A 409 -31.36 5.72 6.90
C LYS A 409 -30.51 6.23 5.72
N LEU A 410 -30.86 5.85 4.49
CA LEU A 410 -30.18 6.32 3.28
C LEU A 410 -30.37 7.82 3.06
N LYS A 411 -31.48 8.42 3.50
CA LYS A 411 -31.75 9.86 3.29
C LYS A 411 -30.68 10.78 3.88
N GLU A 412 -30.03 10.36 4.97
CA GLU A 412 -28.92 11.12 5.57
C GLU A 412 -27.66 11.11 4.68
N ILE A 413 -27.50 10.07 3.85
CA ILE A 413 -26.27 9.78 3.08
C ILE A 413 -26.46 10.06 1.58
N LEU A 414 -27.68 9.88 1.07
CA LEU A 414 -28.08 9.96 -0.33
C LEU A 414 -29.42 10.73 -0.46
N PRO A 415 -29.46 12.05 -0.19
CA PRO A 415 -30.69 12.85 -0.24
C PRO A 415 -31.10 13.13 -1.69
N THR A 416 -31.53 12.09 -2.39
CA THR A 416 -31.88 12.12 -3.82
C THR A 416 -33.37 12.38 -4.04
N GLY A 417 -34.22 12.13 -3.05
CA GLY A 417 -35.67 12.03 -3.21
C GLY A 417 -36.14 10.69 -3.81
N HIS A 418 -35.19 9.81 -4.17
CA HIS A 418 -35.42 8.49 -4.76
C HIS A 418 -34.93 7.35 -3.84
N GLU A 419 -34.72 7.63 -2.56
CA GLU A 419 -34.11 6.70 -1.59
C GLU A 419 -34.90 5.40 -1.46
N LYS A 420 -36.23 5.47 -1.59
CA LYS A 420 -37.12 4.29 -1.58
C LYS A 420 -36.85 3.34 -2.74
N SER A 421 -36.72 3.87 -3.95
CA SER A 421 -36.44 3.08 -5.15
C SER A 421 -35.04 2.47 -5.09
N ILE A 422 -34.05 3.24 -4.62
CA ILE A 422 -32.67 2.77 -4.42
C ILE A 422 -32.63 1.67 -3.36
N ALA A 423 -33.22 1.91 -2.19
CA ALA A 423 -33.32 0.92 -1.11
C ALA A 423 -34.00 -0.36 -1.58
N SER A 424 -35.14 -0.25 -2.26
CA SER A 424 -35.87 -1.39 -2.81
C SER A 424 -35.01 -2.17 -3.81
N THR A 425 -34.25 -1.49 -4.67
CA THR A 425 -33.39 -2.15 -5.66
C THR A 425 -32.24 -2.91 -5.00
N LEU A 426 -31.52 -2.29 -4.06
CA LEU A 426 -30.41 -2.93 -3.33
C LEU A 426 -30.90 -4.08 -2.43
N LEU A 427 -32.03 -3.91 -1.76
CA LEU A 427 -32.61 -4.99 -0.94
C LEU A 427 -33.09 -6.15 -1.82
N ARG A 428 -33.69 -5.86 -2.97
CA ARG A 428 -34.12 -6.88 -3.94
C ARG A 428 -32.95 -7.66 -4.52
N SER A 429 -31.82 -7.02 -4.83
CA SER A 429 -30.64 -7.74 -5.34
C SER A 429 -30.06 -8.69 -4.32
N ILE A 430 -29.90 -8.24 -3.07
CA ILE A 430 -29.41 -9.11 -1.99
C ILE A 430 -30.43 -10.23 -1.70
N ARG A 431 -31.74 -10.02 -1.88
CA ARG A 431 -32.77 -11.07 -1.73
C ARG A 431 -32.71 -12.15 -2.79
N GLN A 432 -32.09 -11.89 -3.94
CA GLN A 432 -31.92 -12.88 -5.01
C GLN A 432 -30.66 -13.72 -4.87
N LEU A 433 -29.74 -13.36 -3.98
CA LEU A 433 -28.54 -14.15 -3.74
C LEU A 433 -28.89 -15.45 -3.04
N GLU A 434 -28.26 -16.53 -3.50
CA GLU A 434 -28.20 -17.79 -2.77
C GLU A 434 -27.24 -17.64 -1.56
N PRO A 435 -27.21 -18.61 -0.64
CA PRO A 435 -26.41 -18.51 0.59
C PRO A 435 -24.93 -18.19 0.35
N GLU A 436 -24.32 -18.67 -0.73
CA GLU A 436 -22.91 -18.44 -1.05
C GLU A 436 -22.64 -16.96 -1.35
N GLY A 437 -23.42 -16.35 -2.25
CA GLY A 437 -23.27 -14.94 -2.59
C GLY A 437 -23.55 -14.02 -1.40
N LEU A 438 -24.56 -14.37 -0.58
CA LEU A 438 -24.88 -13.63 0.63
C LEU A 438 -23.76 -13.73 1.68
N ASP A 439 -23.16 -14.91 1.88
CA ASP A 439 -22.07 -15.11 2.82
C ASP A 439 -20.79 -14.38 2.40
N PHE A 440 -20.51 -14.26 1.10
CA PHE A 440 -19.42 -13.40 0.64
C PHE A 440 -19.68 -11.93 0.98
N LEU A 441 -20.90 -11.43 0.77
CA LEU A 441 -21.24 -10.06 1.15
C LEU A 441 -21.24 -9.83 2.67
N ARG A 442 -21.60 -10.84 3.48
CA ARG A 442 -21.45 -10.80 4.94
C ARG A 442 -19.98 -10.67 5.33
N LEU A 443 -19.11 -11.49 4.75
CA LEU A 443 -17.66 -11.42 4.94
C LEU A 443 -17.12 -10.03 4.55
N ALA A 444 -17.45 -9.54 3.36
CA ALA A 444 -17.05 -8.20 2.90
C ALA A 444 -17.57 -7.06 3.80
N SER A 445 -18.67 -7.29 4.53
CA SER A 445 -19.22 -6.29 5.45
C SER A 445 -18.44 -6.16 6.77
N VAL A 446 -17.65 -7.16 7.15
CA VAL A 446 -16.81 -7.17 8.37
C VAL A 446 -15.33 -6.95 8.09
N LEU A 447 -14.90 -7.18 6.85
CA LEU A 447 -13.54 -6.92 6.38
C LEU A 447 -13.29 -5.46 5.99
N ALA A 448 -12.02 -5.14 5.71
CA ALA A 448 -11.60 -3.80 5.30
C ALA A 448 -12.17 -3.46 3.90
N VAL A 449 -12.30 -2.16 3.60
CA VAL A 449 -12.63 -1.68 2.25
C VAL A 449 -11.39 -1.79 1.36
N ALA A 450 -11.01 -3.03 1.07
CA ALA A 450 -9.85 -3.41 0.28
C ALA A 450 -10.20 -4.64 -0.57
N PRO A 451 -9.46 -4.93 -1.65
CA PRO A 451 -9.58 -6.18 -2.38
C PRO A 451 -9.56 -7.40 -1.47
N ILE A 452 -10.52 -8.31 -1.65
CA ILE A 452 -10.63 -9.56 -0.88
C ILE A 452 -10.17 -10.71 -1.78
N PRO A 453 -9.02 -11.35 -1.48
CA PRO A 453 -8.48 -12.45 -2.28
C PRO A 453 -9.42 -13.65 -2.35
N ALA A 454 -9.44 -14.33 -3.50
CA ALA A 454 -10.21 -15.57 -3.68
C ALA A 454 -9.78 -16.66 -2.69
N SER A 455 -8.47 -16.74 -2.42
CA SER A 455 -7.87 -17.65 -1.44
C SER A 455 -8.45 -17.45 -0.04
N LEU A 456 -8.50 -16.19 0.43
CA LEU A 456 -9.09 -15.84 1.73
C LEU A 456 -10.56 -16.24 1.80
N VAL A 457 -11.37 -15.93 0.79
CA VAL A 457 -12.80 -16.29 0.78
C VAL A 457 -12.99 -17.80 0.85
N SER A 458 -12.24 -18.55 0.03
CA SER A 458 -12.31 -20.01 0.00
C SER A 458 -11.97 -20.64 1.35
N ALA A 459 -10.89 -20.20 1.99
CA ALA A 459 -10.48 -20.65 3.31
C ALA A 459 -11.51 -20.31 4.41
N VAL A 460 -12.09 -19.11 4.37
CA VAL A 460 -13.14 -18.71 5.33
C VAL A 460 -14.39 -19.57 5.16
N PHE A 461 -14.81 -19.85 3.93
CA PHE A 461 -15.95 -20.72 3.67
C PHE A 461 -15.69 -22.17 4.09
N SER A 462 -14.51 -22.72 3.81
CA SER A 462 -14.11 -24.04 4.30
C SER A 462 -14.15 -24.11 5.82
N LYS A 463 -13.68 -23.06 6.51
CA LYS A 463 -13.67 -23.01 7.98
C LYS A 463 -15.08 -22.85 8.57
N ALA A 464 -15.88 -21.94 8.01
CA ALA A 464 -17.22 -21.62 8.52
C ALA A 464 -18.20 -22.79 8.37
N ASP A 465 -18.08 -23.57 7.29
CA ASP A 465 -18.99 -24.67 6.98
C ASP A 465 -18.37 -26.06 7.08
N ASN A 466 -17.13 -26.15 7.58
CA ASN A 466 -16.38 -27.39 7.73
C ASN A 466 -16.29 -28.19 6.41
N LEU A 467 -15.91 -27.49 5.33
CA LEU A 467 -15.73 -28.05 3.99
C LEU A 467 -14.25 -28.36 3.74
N ASP A 468 -13.99 -29.29 2.83
CA ASP A 468 -12.64 -29.46 2.27
C ASP A 468 -12.23 -28.26 1.41
N GLU A 469 -10.96 -28.21 1.01
CA GLU A 469 -10.38 -27.09 0.27
C GLU A 469 -11.03 -26.89 -1.11
N GLU A 470 -11.31 -27.98 -1.83
CA GLU A 470 -11.89 -27.92 -3.18
C GLU A 470 -13.36 -27.49 -3.12
N ALA A 471 -14.13 -27.99 -2.16
CA ALA A 471 -15.48 -27.54 -1.91
C ALA A 471 -15.53 -26.06 -1.51
N GLY A 472 -14.57 -25.59 -0.71
CA GLY A 472 -14.42 -24.16 -0.36
C GLY A 472 -14.13 -23.29 -1.58
N LYS A 473 -13.19 -23.70 -2.45
CA LYS A 473 -12.88 -23.00 -3.71
C LYS A 473 -14.09 -22.93 -4.63
N HIS A 474 -14.78 -24.05 -4.83
CA HIS A 474 -15.99 -24.09 -5.64
C HIS A 474 -17.07 -23.15 -5.08
N ARG A 475 -17.26 -23.15 -3.76
CA ARG A 475 -18.22 -22.27 -3.10
C ARG A 475 -17.88 -20.79 -3.27
N ALA A 476 -16.60 -20.42 -3.12
CA ALA A 476 -16.13 -19.06 -3.34
C ALA A 476 -16.34 -18.62 -4.81
N MET A 477 -16.06 -19.51 -5.77
CA MET A 477 -16.31 -19.27 -7.19
C MET A 477 -17.80 -19.02 -7.47
N PHE A 478 -18.70 -19.84 -6.91
CA PHE A 478 -20.15 -19.61 -7.02
C PHE A 478 -20.60 -18.30 -6.37
N ALA A 479 -20.05 -17.96 -5.21
CA ALA A 479 -20.34 -16.69 -4.56
C ALA A 479 -19.94 -15.50 -5.44
N PHE A 480 -18.73 -15.55 -6.02
CA PHE A 480 -18.22 -14.51 -6.92
C PHE A 480 -19.07 -14.38 -8.17
N ASP A 481 -19.39 -15.49 -8.85
CA ASP A 481 -20.28 -15.46 -10.02
C ASP A 481 -21.62 -14.80 -9.68
N GLN A 482 -22.25 -15.16 -8.57
CA GLN A 482 -23.52 -14.57 -8.14
C GLN A 482 -23.44 -13.05 -7.90
N VAL A 483 -22.43 -12.59 -7.13
CA VAL A 483 -22.33 -11.16 -6.81
C VAL A 483 -21.87 -10.33 -8.00
N GLU A 484 -21.07 -10.88 -8.90
CA GLU A 484 -20.68 -10.19 -10.14
C GLU A 484 -21.85 -10.10 -11.12
N ASN A 485 -22.60 -11.19 -11.29
CA ASN A 485 -23.80 -11.22 -12.14
C ASN A 485 -24.87 -10.21 -11.68
N LEU A 486 -24.94 -9.91 -10.38
CA LEU A 486 -25.84 -8.88 -9.82
C LEU A 486 -25.18 -7.50 -9.65
N SER A 487 -23.94 -7.32 -10.11
CA SER A 487 -23.18 -6.06 -9.99
C SER A 487 -23.00 -5.58 -8.54
N LEU A 488 -22.86 -6.53 -7.62
CA LEU A 488 -22.66 -6.28 -6.20
C LEU A 488 -21.18 -6.30 -5.78
N ALA A 489 -20.31 -6.83 -6.64
CA ALA A 489 -18.86 -6.76 -6.49
C ALA A 489 -18.20 -6.50 -7.84
N GLU A 490 -16.96 -6.02 -7.80
CA GLU A 490 -16.14 -5.76 -8.99
C GLU A 490 -14.81 -6.49 -8.88
N GLY A 491 -14.30 -7.02 -10.01
CA GLY A 491 -12.94 -7.53 -10.09
C GLY A 491 -11.90 -6.42 -9.92
N SER A 492 -10.88 -6.68 -9.12
CA SER A 492 -9.82 -5.69 -8.82
C SER A 492 -8.49 -5.98 -9.51
N ASP A 493 -8.19 -7.25 -9.76
CA ASP A 493 -7.00 -7.74 -10.44
C ASP A 493 -7.26 -9.16 -10.98
N GLU A 494 -6.86 -9.42 -12.23
CA GLU A 494 -7.06 -10.72 -12.90
C GLU A 494 -6.14 -11.80 -12.30
N GLU A 495 -4.99 -11.43 -11.73
CA GLU A 495 -3.98 -12.38 -11.24
C GLU A 495 -4.33 -12.93 -9.85
N SER A 496 -4.78 -12.08 -8.93
CA SER A 496 -5.21 -12.49 -7.57
C SER A 496 -6.66 -12.99 -7.49
N GLY A 497 -7.46 -12.74 -8.53
CA GLY A 497 -8.91 -13.01 -8.52
C GLY A 497 -9.67 -12.23 -7.44
N ALA A 498 -9.06 -11.19 -6.86
CA ALA A 498 -9.60 -10.46 -5.73
C ALA A 498 -10.81 -9.61 -6.12
N LYS A 499 -11.81 -9.54 -5.23
CA LYS A 499 -13.05 -8.79 -5.44
C LYS A 499 -13.14 -7.59 -4.50
N THR A 500 -13.72 -6.51 -4.99
CA THR A 500 -14.03 -5.29 -4.23
C THR A 500 -15.54 -5.12 -4.10
N VAL A 501 -16.01 -4.78 -2.90
CA VAL A 501 -17.44 -4.56 -2.61
C VAL A 501 -17.65 -3.10 -2.22
N HIS A 502 -18.62 -2.44 -2.85
CA HIS A 502 -18.92 -1.04 -2.57
C HIS A 502 -19.54 -0.87 -1.18
N THR A 503 -19.17 0.19 -0.45
CA THR A 503 -19.58 0.38 0.96
C THR A 503 -21.10 0.44 1.16
N LEU A 504 -21.86 1.03 0.22
CA LEU A 504 -23.34 1.00 0.25
C LEU A 504 -23.91 -0.43 0.24
N ILE A 505 -23.25 -1.38 -0.44
CA ILE A 505 -23.68 -2.78 -0.48
C ILE A 505 -23.41 -3.43 0.86
N SER A 506 -22.19 -3.29 1.40
CA SER A 506 -21.85 -3.76 2.75
C SER A 506 -22.81 -3.19 3.80
N ARG A 507 -23.23 -1.92 3.68
CA ARG A 507 -24.26 -1.30 4.53
C ARG A 507 -25.63 -1.91 4.36
N THR A 508 -26.06 -2.17 3.12
CA THR A 508 -27.36 -2.79 2.84
C THR A 508 -27.43 -4.20 3.45
N VAL A 509 -26.33 -4.96 3.37
CA VAL A 509 -26.19 -6.29 3.98
C VAL A 509 -26.36 -6.19 5.50
N ARG A 510 -25.62 -5.28 6.17
CA ARG A 510 -25.74 -5.06 7.63
C ARG A 510 -27.15 -4.61 8.04
N PHE A 511 -27.81 -3.77 7.23
CA PHE A 511 -29.18 -3.34 7.53
C PHE A 511 -30.17 -4.50 7.45
N ARG A 512 -30.06 -5.33 6.40
CA ARG A 512 -31.00 -6.43 6.15
C ARG A 512 -30.76 -7.63 7.06
N GLU A 513 -29.57 -7.80 7.61
CA GLU A 513 -29.12 -9.06 8.17
C GLU A 513 -30.19 -9.75 9.03
N THR A 514 -30.58 -10.95 8.60
CA THR A 514 -31.63 -11.76 9.21
C THR A 514 -31.07 -12.91 10.06
N MET A 515 -29.77 -13.16 9.98
CA MET A 515 -29.04 -14.23 10.68
C MET A 515 -27.75 -13.65 11.29
N PRO A 516 -27.83 -12.87 12.38
CA PRO A 516 -26.66 -12.30 13.05
C PRO A 516 -25.64 -13.39 13.43
N ASP A 517 -26.12 -14.54 13.93
CA ASP A 517 -25.27 -15.70 14.25
C ASP A 517 -24.42 -16.19 13.06
N ARG A 518 -24.90 -16.00 11.83
CA ARG A 518 -24.17 -16.38 10.62
C ARG A 518 -23.05 -15.37 10.29
N ILE A 519 -23.27 -14.08 10.52
CA ILE A 519 -22.19 -13.08 10.43
C ILE A 519 -21.13 -13.39 11.48
N ASP A 520 -21.53 -13.65 12.72
CA ASP A 520 -20.60 -13.97 13.80
C ASP A 520 -19.77 -15.22 13.49
N LEU A 521 -20.39 -16.25 12.92
CA LEU A 521 -19.69 -17.46 12.46
C LEU A 521 -18.69 -17.16 11.34
N ILE A 522 -19.07 -16.37 10.34
CA ILE A 522 -18.17 -15.98 9.23
C ILE A 522 -17.03 -15.11 9.74
N GLN A 523 -17.31 -14.16 10.64
CA GLN A 523 -16.31 -13.32 11.27
C GLN A 523 -15.34 -14.17 12.10
N ALA A 524 -15.82 -15.10 12.90
CA ALA A 524 -14.99 -16.02 13.68
C ALA A 524 -14.12 -16.91 12.78
N ALA A 525 -14.67 -17.40 11.66
CA ALA A 525 -13.92 -18.14 10.65
C ALA A 525 -12.83 -17.27 10.01
N ALA A 526 -13.12 -16.02 9.66
CA ALA A 526 -12.14 -15.07 9.14
C ALA A 526 -11.01 -14.78 10.14
N VAL A 527 -11.35 -14.56 11.42
CA VAL A 527 -10.36 -14.39 12.49
C VAL A 527 -9.46 -15.62 12.60
N SER A 528 -10.02 -16.84 12.56
CA SER A 528 -9.24 -18.07 12.60
C SER A 528 -8.33 -18.22 11.38
N VAL A 529 -8.85 -18.01 10.16
CA VAL A 529 -8.08 -18.18 8.92
C VAL A 529 -6.91 -17.19 8.85
N LEU A 530 -7.15 -15.92 9.21
CA LEU A 530 -6.09 -14.92 9.25
C LEU A 530 -5.10 -15.17 10.39
N THR A 531 -5.55 -15.72 11.52
CA THR A 531 -4.66 -16.17 12.61
C THR A 531 -3.72 -17.27 12.10
N ASP A 532 -4.28 -18.27 11.41
CA ASP A 532 -3.51 -19.39 10.86
C ASP A 532 -2.52 -18.88 9.78
N GLY A 533 -2.97 -17.99 8.89
CA GLY A 533 -2.12 -17.37 7.86
C GLY A 533 -0.98 -16.53 8.42
N LEU A 534 -1.25 -15.69 9.43
CA LEU A 534 -0.21 -14.89 10.09
C LEU A 534 0.68 -15.74 10.99
N SER A 535 0.24 -16.91 11.47
CA SER A 535 1.09 -17.77 12.30
C SER A 535 2.33 -18.29 11.55
N VAL A 536 2.27 -18.33 10.21
CA VAL A 536 3.41 -18.70 9.34
C VAL A 536 4.59 -17.75 9.52
N ILE A 537 4.36 -16.51 9.98
CA ILE A 537 5.41 -15.55 10.36
C ILE A 537 6.31 -16.07 11.50
N ALA A 538 5.88 -17.10 12.23
CA ALA A 538 6.76 -17.80 13.17
C ALA A 538 7.99 -18.41 12.48
N ASP A 539 7.88 -18.73 11.18
CA ASP A 539 8.97 -19.15 10.31
C ASP A 539 9.52 -17.91 9.59
N GLY A 540 10.77 -17.54 9.84
CA GLY A 540 11.33 -16.20 9.55
C GLY A 540 11.49 -15.82 8.07
N SER A 541 10.85 -16.52 7.13
CA SER A 541 11.14 -16.44 5.70
C SER A 541 10.05 -15.78 4.83
N ILE A 542 8.94 -15.26 5.37
CA ILE A 542 7.81 -14.78 4.54
C ILE A 542 7.21 -13.48 5.08
N HIS A 543 7.50 -12.34 4.44
CA HIS A 543 7.05 -11.02 4.91
C HIS A 543 6.34 -10.14 3.86
N SER A 544 6.59 -10.33 2.56
CA SER A 544 6.01 -9.46 1.52
C SER A 544 4.63 -9.88 1.00
N GLU A 545 4.20 -11.13 1.21
CA GLU A 545 2.99 -11.70 0.58
C GLU A 545 1.68 -11.41 1.33
N LEU A 546 1.74 -10.95 2.59
CA LEU A 546 0.57 -10.85 3.49
C LEU A 546 -0.11 -9.47 3.49
N LYS A 547 0.18 -8.60 2.51
CA LYS A 547 -0.27 -7.19 2.53
C LYS A 547 -1.79 -7.04 2.59
N LEU A 548 -2.55 -7.89 1.90
CA LEU A 548 -4.02 -7.83 1.89
C LEU A 548 -4.61 -8.43 3.16
N GLU A 549 -4.05 -9.54 3.63
CA GLU A 549 -4.42 -10.24 4.86
C GLU A 549 -4.23 -9.35 6.08
N VAL A 550 -3.13 -8.58 6.14
CA VAL A 550 -2.86 -7.64 7.23
C VAL A 550 -3.90 -6.52 7.28
N ALA A 551 -4.34 -5.99 6.14
CA ALA A 551 -5.39 -4.96 6.09
C ALA A 551 -6.72 -5.50 6.64
N HIS A 552 -7.08 -6.72 6.26
CA HIS A 552 -8.27 -7.42 6.75
C HIS A 552 -8.17 -7.76 8.24
N ALA A 553 -7.00 -8.20 8.72
CA ALA A 553 -6.74 -8.48 10.12
C ALA A 553 -6.88 -7.23 11.00
N ARG A 554 -6.31 -6.09 10.58
CA ARG A 554 -6.46 -4.79 11.29
C ARG A 554 -7.92 -4.40 11.45
N GLN A 555 -8.74 -4.58 10.42
CA GLN A 555 -10.16 -4.28 10.51
C GLN A 555 -10.88 -5.21 11.50
N LEU A 556 -10.53 -6.49 11.58
CA LEU A 556 -11.19 -7.46 12.44
C LEU A 556 -10.81 -7.32 13.92
N VAL A 557 -9.55 -7.01 14.24
CA VAL A 557 -9.12 -6.83 15.64
C VAL A 557 -9.80 -5.66 16.35
N ASN A 558 -10.31 -4.69 15.58
CA ASN A 558 -11.09 -3.56 16.07
C ASN A 558 -12.59 -3.88 16.30
N ARG A 559 -13.07 -5.08 15.92
CA ARG A 559 -14.49 -5.46 16.00
C ARG A 559 -14.82 -6.46 17.11
N GLY A 560 -13.82 -7.10 17.70
CA GLY A 560 -14.01 -8.14 18.71
C GLY A 560 -13.10 -7.96 19.92
N ASP A 561 -13.62 -8.34 21.08
CA ASP A 561 -12.85 -8.40 22.33
C ASP A 561 -12.92 -9.81 22.94
N ASP A 562 -12.83 -10.85 22.09
CA ASP A 562 -12.82 -12.26 22.48
C ASP A 562 -11.42 -12.90 22.34
N ILE A 563 -11.28 -14.15 22.82
CA ILE A 563 -9.99 -14.86 22.80
C ILE A 563 -9.45 -15.11 21.37
N PRO A 564 -10.26 -15.58 20.40
CA PRO A 564 -9.81 -15.68 19.01
C PRO A 564 -9.28 -14.35 18.46
N THR A 565 -9.97 -13.24 18.72
CA THR A 565 -9.55 -11.91 18.27
C THR A 565 -8.26 -11.46 18.97
N ALA A 566 -8.10 -11.77 20.26
CA ALA A 566 -6.86 -11.54 20.99
C ALA A 566 -5.68 -12.34 20.39
N ASN A 567 -5.91 -13.58 19.93
CA ASN A 567 -4.88 -14.37 19.26
C ASN A 567 -4.45 -13.71 17.93
N LEU A 568 -5.42 -13.28 17.10
CA LEU A 568 -5.13 -12.54 15.86
C LEU A 568 -4.35 -11.25 16.15
N THR A 569 -4.74 -10.52 17.20
CA THR A 569 -4.07 -9.29 17.65
C THR A 569 -2.61 -9.55 17.99
N GLY A 570 -2.31 -10.63 18.71
CA GLY A 570 -0.92 -10.99 19.05
C GLY A 570 -0.06 -11.34 17.83
N TRP A 571 -0.62 -12.01 16.82
CA TRP A 571 0.10 -12.29 15.56
C TRP A 571 0.32 -11.04 14.71
N LEU A 572 -0.67 -10.14 14.67
CA LEU A 572 -0.51 -8.85 14.01
C LEU A 572 0.55 -7.99 14.72
N ALA A 573 0.60 -8.04 16.05
CA ALA A 573 1.66 -7.38 16.81
C ALA A 573 3.04 -7.97 16.50
N ARG A 574 3.16 -9.29 16.40
CA ARG A 574 4.40 -9.96 15.99
C ARG A 574 4.81 -9.56 14.56
N TYR A 575 3.85 -9.44 13.64
CA TYR A 575 4.12 -8.92 12.30
C TYR A 575 4.73 -7.52 12.37
N ASP A 576 4.11 -6.62 13.15
CA ASP A 576 4.60 -5.26 13.33
C ASP A 576 5.98 -5.21 13.99
N ASP A 577 6.23 -6.04 15.00
CA ASP A 577 7.52 -6.14 15.70
C ASP A 577 8.65 -6.58 14.74
N LEU A 578 8.39 -7.61 13.93
CA LEU A 578 9.32 -8.09 12.89
C LEU A 578 9.53 -7.09 11.76
N HIS A 579 8.63 -6.13 11.55
CA HIS A 579 8.84 -5.06 10.56
C HIS A 579 9.44 -3.79 11.20
N GLY A 580 9.84 -3.86 12.48
CA GLY A 580 10.38 -2.72 13.22
C GLY A 580 9.34 -1.65 13.60
N ALA A 581 8.04 -1.94 13.44
CA ALA A 581 6.93 -1.08 13.85
C ALA A 581 6.59 -1.27 15.33
N TYR A 582 7.59 -1.17 16.20
CA TYR A 582 7.52 -1.55 17.61
C TYR A 582 6.42 -0.83 18.42
N ARG A 583 6.11 0.44 18.11
CA ARG A 583 5.02 1.17 18.79
C ARG A 583 3.64 0.60 18.44
N SER A 584 3.43 0.24 17.18
CA SER A 584 2.19 -0.40 16.72
C SER A 584 2.06 -1.79 17.37
N ALA A 585 3.14 -2.56 17.40
CA ALA A 585 3.20 -3.85 18.09
C ALA A 585 2.84 -3.72 19.57
N GLU A 586 3.41 -2.73 20.28
CA GLU A 586 3.08 -2.49 21.69
C GLU A 586 1.60 -2.15 21.89
N MET A 587 1.03 -1.26 21.08
CA MET A 587 -0.39 -0.89 21.16
C MET A 587 -1.30 -2.12 20.99
N LEU A 588 -0.99 -2.97 20.01
CA LEU A 588 -1.72 -4.21 19.76
C LEU A 588 -1.55 -5.20 20.93
N LEU A 589 -0.34 -5.38 21.46
CA LEU A 589 -0.11 -6.26 22.61
C LEU A 589 -0.79 -5.76 23.88
N ARG A 590 -0.87 -4.44 24.10
CA ARG A 590 -1.64 -3.86 25.22
C ARG A 590 -3.13 -4.14 25.07
N ARG A 591 -3.67 -4.08 23.85
CA ARG A 591 -5.05 -4.49 23.55
C ARG A 591 -5.26 -5.99 23.80
N GLU A 592 -4.35 -6.84 23.33
CA GLU A 592 -4.38 -8.28 23.63
C GLU A 592 -4.37 -8.53 25.13
N LEU A 593 -3.53 -7.81 25.88
CA LEU A 593 -3.40 -7.94 27.32
C LEU A 593 -4.70 -7.57 28.03
N ASP A 594 -5.34 -6.46 27.65
CA ASP A 594 -6.62 -6.02 28.20
C ASP A 594 -7.71 -7.10 28.01
N ILE A 595 -7.84 -7.63 26.79
CA ILE A 595 -8.81 -8.67 26.47
C ILE A 595 -8.55 -9.94 27.29
N ARG A 596 -7.30 -10.43 27.30
CA ARG A 596 -6.94 -11.66 28.03
C ARG A 596 -7.08 -11.48 29.54
N ASN A 597 -6.71 -10.34 30.08
CA ASN A 597 -6.83 -10.05 31.50
C ASN A 597 -8.31 -10.04 31.92
N ARG A 598 -9.20 -9.44 31.12
CA ARG A 598 -10.64 -9.41 31.40
C ARG A 598 -11.31 -10.78 31.34
N ILE A 599 -10.92 -11.64 30.39
CA ILE A 599 -11.58 -12.94 30.15
C ILE A 599 -10.94 -14.07 30.95
N LEU A 600 -9.60 -14.14 30.98
CA LEU A 600 -8.85 -15.25 31.55
C LEU A 600 -8.27 -14.93 32.95
N GLY A 601 -8.17 -13.64 33.29
CA GLY A 601 -7.53 -13.15 34.51
C GLY A 601 -6.05 -12.79 34.33
N ASP A 602 -5.51 -12.09 35.32
CA ASP A 602 -4.15 -11.55 35.38
C ASP A 602 -3.07 -12.63 35.56
N VAL A 603 -3.46 -13.78 36.11
CA VAL A 603 -2.57 -14.91 36.39
C VAL A 603 -2.56 -16.00 35.31
N HIS A 604 -3.41 -15.88 34.29
CA HIS A 604 -3.52 -16.91 33.27
C HIS A 604 -2.24 -16.98 32.40
N PRO A 605 -1.74 -18.19 32.03
CA PRO A 605 -0.50 -18.34 31.25
C PRO A 605 -0.43 -17.50 29.97
N HIS A 606 -1.53 -17.40 29.22
CA HIS A 606 -1.59 -16.53 28.03
C HIS A 606 -1.55 -15.03 28.33
N THR A 607 -2.11 -14.58 29.45
CA THR A 607 -2.01 -13.17 29.89
C THR A 607 -0.56 -12.85 30.24
N LEU A 608 0.09 -13.73 31.01
CA LEU A 608 1.50 -13.60 31.37
C LEU A 608 2.44 -13.67 30.15
N ARG A 609 2.11 -14.51 29.16
CA ARG A 609 2.82 -14.54 27.87
C ARG A 609 2.71 -13.20 27.13
N THR A 610 1.54 -12.58 27.14
CA THR A 610 1.34 -11.26 26.51
C THR A 610 2.18 -10.19 27.20
N MET A 611 2.25 -10.21 28.54
CA MET A 611 3.14 -9.31 29.30
C MET A 611 4.63 -9.53 28.96
N ASN A 612 5.07 -10.79 28.81
CA ASN A 612 6.43 -11.08 28.34
C ASN A 612 6.68 -10.51 26.94
N ASN A 613 5.74 -10.66 26.00
CA ASN A 613 5.87 -10.12 24.64
C ASN A 613 5.95 -8.57 24.65
N ILE A 614 5.18 -7.91 25.51
CA ILE A 614 5.28 -6.45 25.71
C ILE A 614 6.67 -6.09 26.23
N ALA A 615 7.22 -6.84 27.19
CA ALA A 615 8.57 -6.58 27.70
C ALA A 615 9.64 -6.76 26.61
N GLU A 616 9.48 -7.75 25.74
CA GLU A 616 10.36 -7.96 24.57
C GLU A 616 10.27 -6.79 23.58
N THR A 617 9.05 -6.32 23.27
CA THR A 617 8.83 -5.17 22.38
C THR A 617 9.40 -3.89 22.98
N LEU A 618 9.21 -3.64 24.28
CA LEU A 618 9.77 -2.48 25.00
C LEU A 618 11.30 -2.50 24.98
N ARG A 619 11.91 -3.68 25.15
CA ARG A 619 13.36 -3.84 25.02
C ARG A 619 13.82 -3.52 23.59
N ALA A 620 13.08 -3.95 22.57
CA ALA A 620 13.37 -3.63 21.16
C ALA A 620 13.18 -2.13 20.84
N GLN A 621 12.32 -1.42 21.58
CA GLN A 621 12.21 0.04 21.56
C GLN A 621 13.28 0.76 22.39
N GLY A 622 14.14 0.05 23.12
CA GLY A 622 15.12 0.64 24.03
C GLY A 622 14.56 1.10 25.39
N ASP A 623 13.26 0.91 25.68
CA ASP A 623 12.70 1.15 27.03
C ASP A 623 12.98 -0.03 27.96
N LEU A 624 14.25 -0.14 28.34
CA LEU A 624 14.76 -1.22 29.19
C LEU A 624 14.17 -1.16 30.61
N ALA A 625 13.85 0.03 31.11
CA ALA A 625 13.32 0.21 32.46
C ALA A 625 11.89 -0.36 32.59
N SER A 626 11.02 -0.05 31.63
CA SER A 626 9.67 -0.62 31.59
C SER A 626 9.70 -2.13 31.31
N ALA A 627 10.58 -2.59 30.41
CA ALA A 627 10.78 -4.01 30.14
C ALA A 627 11.23 -4.78 31.40
N HIS A 628 12.18 -4.23 32.16
CA HIS A 628 12.66 -4.81 33.42
C HIS A 628 11.54 -4.91 34.44
N LYS A 629 10.84 -3.81 34.72
CA LYS A 629 9.73 -3.79 35.68
C LYS A 629 8.64 -4.81 35.34
N LEU A 630 8.30 -4.94 34.06
CA LEU A 630 7.28 -5.89 33.60
C LEU A 630 7.75 -7.33 33.76
N ASN A 631 9.01 -7.63 33.40
CA ASN A 631 9.61 -8.95 33.60
C ASN A 631 9.67 -9.36 35.08
N GLU A 632 10.00 -8.44 36.00
CA GLU A 632 9.97 -8.70 37.45
C GLU A 632 8.57 -9.03 37.94
N GLN A 633 7.57 -8.26 37.52
CA GLN A 633 6.18 -8.50 37.88
C GLN A 633 5.70 -9.88 37.42
N VAL A 634 5.98 -10.26 36.16
CA VAL A 634 5.62 -11.58 35.63
C VAL A 634 6.38 -12.69 36.37
N LEU A 635 7.65 -12.46 36.70
CA LEU A 635 8.47 -13.44 37.43
C LEU A 635 7.91 -13.69 38.83
N GLU A 636 7.54 -12.64 39.56
CA GLU A 636 6.93 -12.76 40.89
C GLU A 636 5.63 -13.58 40.84
N ILE A 637 4.76 -13.28 39.88
CA ILE A 637 3.50 -14.01 39.70
C ILE A 637 3.77 -15.49 39.38
N LYS A 638 4.66 -15.79 38.43
CA LYS A 638 4.97 -17.17 38.04
C LYS A 638 5.66 -17.95 39.16
N ARG A 639 6.58 -17.34 39.91
CA ARG A 639 7.18 -17.94 41.10
C ARG A 639 6.12 -18.34 42.13
N ARG A 640 5.15 -17.46 42.38
CA ARG A 640 4.08 -17.72 43.35
C ARG A 640 3.15 -18.87 42.92
N ILE A 641 2.87 -18.99 41.62
CA ILE A 641 1.84 -19.91 41.10
C ILE A 641 2.43 -21.25 40.66
N LEU A 642 3.54 -21.20 39.94
CA LEU A 642 4.15 -22.36 39.29
C LEU A 642 5.41 -22.85 40.03
N GLY A 643 6.00 -22.01 40.88
CA GLY A 643 7.27 -22.29 41.55
C GLY A 643 8.50 -21.91 40.70
N ASP A 644 9.68 -21.92 41.34
CA ASP A 644 10.96 -21.56 40.72
C ASP A 644 11.43 -22.57 39.66
N GLU A 645 11.03 -23.84 39.79
CA GLU A 645 11.48 -24.94 38.92
C GLU A 645 10.65 -25.09 37.63
N HIS A 646 9.54 -24.34 37.49
CA HIS A 646 8.65 -24.49 36.34
C HIS A 646 9.24 -23.88 35.05
N PRO A 647 9.13 -24.55 33.88
CA PRO A 647 9.67 -24.06 32.61
C PRO A 647 9.29 -22.61 32.27
N ASP A 648 8.02 -22.23 32.46
CA ASP A 648 7.57 -20.86 32.22
C ASP A 648 8.18 -19.81 33.16
N THR A 649 8.50 -20.19 34.41
CA THR A 649 9.21 -19.32 35.36
C THR A 649 10.64 -19.13 34.90
N LEU A 650 11.31 -20.23 34.52
CA LEU A 650 12.68 -20.21 34.00
C LEU A 650 12.79 -19.41 32.69
N ALA A 651 11.78 -19.47 31.83
CA ALA A 651 11.72 -18.64 30.62
C ALA A 651 11.64 -17.14 30.94
N THR A 652 10.81 -16.73 31.92
CA THR A 652 10.77 -15.33 32.37
C THR A 652 12.08 -14.91 33.05
N MET A 653 12.74 -15.80 33.81
CA MET A 653 14.07 -15.52 34.37
C MET A 653 15.11 -15.26 33.28
N ASN A 654 15.10 -16.06 32.19
CA ASN A 654 15.96 -15.84 31.04
C ASN A 654 15.69 -14.48 30.37
N ASN A 655 14.41 -14.11 30.15
CA ASN A 655 14.06 -12.81 29.55
C ASN A 655 14.49 -11.64 30.44
N LEU A 656 14.37 -11.78 31.76
CA LEU A 656 14.88 -10.80 32.71
C LEU A 656 16.40 -10.70 32.65
N ALA A 657 17.13 -11.83 32.56
CA ALA A 657 18.58 -11.84 32.41
C ALA A 657 19.04 -11.16 31.11
N LEU A 658 18.32 -11.34 30.00
CA LEU A 658 18.59 -10.62 28.74
C LEU A 658 18.35 -9.11 28.88
N THR A 659 17.29 -8.71 29.57
CA THR A 659 16.99 -7.30 29.84
C THR A 659 18.09 -6.66 30.70
N LEU A 660 18.50 -7.33 31.79
CA LEU A 660 19.59 -6.90 32.66
C LEU A 660 20.92 -6.83 31.90
N SER A 661 21.18 -7.79 31.02
CA SER A 661 22.36 -7.79 30.15
C SER A 661 22.36 -6.59 29.19
N SER A 662 21.19 -6.23 28.63
CA SER A 662 21.03 -5.05 27.77
C SER A 662 21.23 -3.75 28.55
N GLN A 663 20.73 -3.68 29.79
CA GLN A 663 21.05 -2.60 30.74
C GLN A 663 22.52 -2.62 31.17
N GLY A 664 23.22 -3.73 30.94
CA GLY A 664 24.58 -4.04 31.33
C GLY A 664 24.80 -4.23 32.82
N ASP A 665 23.76 -4.61 33.58
CA ASP A 665 23.91 -5.30 34.86
C ASP A 665 24.24 -6.78 34.60
N LEU A 666 25.45 -6.98 34.08
CA LEU A 666 25.93 -8.31 33.70
C LEU A 666 26.07 -9.24 34.92
N ALA A 667 26.30 -8.68 36.12
CA ALA A 667 26.43 -9.46 37.35
C ALA A 667 25.10 -10.11 37.75
N SER A 668 24.00 -9.35 37.74
CA SER A 668 22.66 -9.91 38.00
C SER A 668 22.21 -10.85 36.88
N ALA A 669 22.51 -10.51 35.62
CA ALA A 669 22.24 -11.39 34.48
C ALA A 669 22.96 -12.74 34.59
N HIS A 670 24.24 -12.73 34.96
CA HIS A 670 25.04 -13.94 35.19
C HIS A 670 24.38 -14.78 36.29
N LYS A 671 24.13 -14.19 37.47
CA LYS A 671 23.54 -14.90 38.60
C LYS A 671 22.21 -15.58 38.25
N LEU A 672 21.34 -14.89 37.50
CA LEU A 672 20.08 -15.48 37.03
C LEU A 672 20.31 -16.62 36.04
N ASN A 673 21.17 -16.43 35.04
CA ASN A 673 21.47 -17.47 34.04
C ASN A 673 22.11 -18.71 34.68
N GLU A 674 23.00 -18.54 35.66
CA GLU A 674 23.61 -19.64 36.42
C GLU A 674 22.57 -20.40 37.23
N GLN A 675 21.68 -19.68 37.93
CA GLN A 675 20.57 -20.28 38.67
C GLN A 675 19.65 -21.09 37.75
N VAL A 676 19.25 -20.53 36.59
CA VAL A 676 18.42 -21.25 35.61
C VAL A 676 19.15 -22.48 35.06
N LEU A 677 20.46 -22.37 34.80
CA LEU A 677 21.26 -23.48 34.29
C LEU A 677 21.32 -24.63 35.30
N GLU A 678 21.57 -24.33 36.57
CA GLU A 678 21.60 -25.33 37.65
C GLU A 678 20.26 -26.08 37.77
N ILE A 679 19.15 -25.34 37.76
CA ILE A 679 17.80 -25.92 37.83
C ILE A 679 17.53 -26.80 36.61
N LYS A 680 17.82 -26.32 35.39
CA LYS A 680 17.59 -27.10 34.16
C LYS A 680 18.48 -28.34 34.08
N ARG A 681 19.74 -28.26 34.52
CA ARG A 681 20.62 -29.43 34.63
C ARG A 681 20.04 -30.48 35.55
N LYS A 682 19.50 -30.07 36.70
CA LYS A 682 18.88 -30.98 37.68
C LYS A 682 17.61 -31.65 37.14
N ILE A 683 16.75 -30.91 36.44
CA ILE A 683 15.42 -31.38 36.03
C ILE A 683 15.45 -32.09 34.67
N LEU A 684 16.13 -31.50 33.69
CA LEU A 684 16.10 -31.92 32.28
C LEU A 684 17.39 -32.64 31.85
N GLY A 685 18.47 -32.49 32.62
CA GLY A 685 19.80 -32.98 32.28
C GLY A 685 20.60 -32.03 31.39
N ASP A 686 21.89 -32.29 31.27
CA ASP A 686 22.84 -31.50 30.46
C ASP A 686 22.54 -31.54 28.96
N GLU A 687 21.90 -32.61 28.50
CA GLU A 687 21.66 -32.88 27.08
C GLU A 687 20.38 -32.23 26.52
N HIS A 688 19.52 -31.70 27.40
CA HIS A 688 18.24 -31.15 26.97
C HIS A 688 18.41 -29.84 26.19
N PRO A 689 17.66 -29.63 25.08
CA PRO A 689 17.76 -28.42 24.26
C PRO A 689 17.64 -27.11 25.05
N ASP A 690 16.78 -27.08 26.05
CA ASP A 690 16.57 -25.89 26.90
C ASP A 690 17.72 -25.63 27.87
N THR A 691 18.40 -26.68 28.33
CA THR A 691 19.63 -26.56 29.15
C THR A 691 20.74 -25.98 28.29
N LEU A 692 20.93 -26.52 27.08
CA LEU A 692 21.92 -26.03 26.11
C LEU A 692 21.67 -24.59 25.68
N THR A 693 20.39 -24.18 25.58
CA THR A 693 20.04 -22.78 25.28
C THR A 693 20.43 -21.85 26.42
N THR A 694 20.19 -22.26 27.68
CA THR A 694 20.66 -21.48 28.84
C THR A 694 22.19 -21.45 28.93
N MET A 695 22.90 -22.53 28.57
CA MET A 695 24.37 -22.51 28.49
C MET A 695 24.88 -21.46 27.50
N ASN A 696 24.28 -21.36 26.32
CA ASN A 696 24.65 -20.34 25.33
C ASN A 696 24.37 -18.91 25.86
N ASN A 697 23.24 -18.68 26.52
CA ASN A 697 22.92 -17.37 27.10
C ASN A 697 23.91 -16.97 28.21
N LEU A 698 24.31 -17.93 29.06
CA LEU A 698 25.34 -17.72 30.06
C LEU A 698 26.70 -17.43 29.40
N ALA A 699 27.06 -18.15 28.34
CA ALA A 699 28.28 -17.89 27.58
C ALA A 699 28.32 -16.47 26.99
N LEU A 700 27.21 -15.99 26.43
CA LEU A 700 27.10 -14.60 25.94
C LEU A 700 27.28 -13.60 27.08
N THR A 701 26.70 -13.86 28.25
CA THR A 701 26.86 -13.00 29.44
C THR A 701 28.30 -12.96 29.93
N LEU A 702 28.97 -14.12 30.00
CA LEU A 702 30.38 -14.22 30.38
C LEU A 702 31.28 -13.50 29.38
N SER A 703 31.00 -13.65 28.08
CA SER A 703 31.71 -12.94 27.01
C SER A 703 31.59 -11.42 27.17
N ALA A 704 30.38 -10.92 27.45
CA ALA A 704 30.15 -9.49 27.72
C ALA A 704 30.85 -9.00 29.00
N GLN A 705 31.05 -9.87 29.99
CA GLN A 705 31.85 -9.58 31.20
C GLN A 705 33.37 -9.62 30.96
N GLY A 706 33.81 -10.08 29.78
CA GLY A 706 35.22 -10.30 29.46
C GLY A 706 35.77 -11.66 29.92
N ASP A 707 34.96 -12.54 30.53
CA ASP A 707 35.34 -13.93 30.80
C ASP A 707 35.17 -14.78 29.53
N LEU A 708 36.05 -14.52 28.56
CA LEU A 708 36.06 -15.23 27.29
C LEU A 708 36.39 -16.72 27.46
N ALA A 709 37.16 -17.08 28.49
CA ALA A 709 37.54 -18.47 28.76
C ALA A 709 36.34 -19.29 29.24
N GLY A 710 35.55 -18.75 30.18
CA GLY A 710 34.29 -19.34 30.61
C GLY A 710 33.27 -19.45 29.48
N ALA A 711 33.13 -18.39 28.66
CA ALA A 711 32.26 -18.39 27.49
C ALA A 711 32.65 -19.48 26.47
N HIS A 712 33.94 -19.61 26.16
CA HIS A 712 34.45 -20.64 25.23
C HIS A 712 34.09 -22.03 25.75
N LYS A 713 34.42 -22.33 27.02
CA LYS A 713 34.14 -23.65 27.61
C LYS A 713 32.66 -24.03 27.52
N LEU A 714 31.75 -23.10 27.80
CA LEU A 714 30.31 -23.37 27.72
C LEU A 714 29.83 -23.57 26.27
N ASN A 715 30.28 -22.73 25.34
CA ASN A 715 29.92 -22.86 23.92
C ASN A 715 30.48 -24.14 23.29
N GLU A 716 31.70 -24.53 23.63
CA GLU A 716 32.32 -25.78 23.17
C GLU A 716 31.56 -27.00 23.70
N GLN A 717 31.24 -27.02 24.99
CA GLN A 717 30.44 -28.10 25.60
C GLN A 717 29.05 -28.18 24.96
N ALA A 718 28.38 -27.05 24.76
CA ALA A 718 27.06 -27.02 24.12
C ALA A 718 27.12 -27.49 22.65
N LEU A 719 28.18 -27.11 21.93
CA LEU A 719 28.38 -27.51 20.54
C LEU A 719 28.64 -29.02 20.42
N GLU A 720 29.50 -29.58 21.27
CA GLU A 720 29.78 -31.03 21.28
C GLU A 720 28.50 -31.84 21.50
N ILE A 721 27.69 -31.44 22.49
CA ILE A 721 26.42 -32.10 22.78
C ILE A 721 25.44 -31.98 21.60
N ARG A 722 25.28 -30.77 21.03
CA ARG A 722 24.36 -30.56 19.88
C ARG A 722 24.80 -31.33 18.64
N ARG A 723 26.10 -31.38 18.34
CA ARG A 723 26.64 -32.21 17.25
C ARG A 723 26.30 -33.68 17.42
N ARG A 724 26.45 -34.21 18.63
CA ARG A 724 26.17 -35.62 18.92
C ARG A 724 24.68 -35.96 18.84
N ILE A 725 23.79 -35.06 19.30
CA ILE A 725 22.35 -35.32 19.40
C ILE A 725 21.59 -34.96 18.11
N LEU A 726 21.87 -33.78 17.56
CA LEU A 726 21.11 -33.20 16.44
C LEU A 726 21.86 -33.28 15.10
N GLY A 727 23.17 -33.57 15.13
CA GLY A 727 24.04 -33.51 13.96
C GLY A 727 24.58 -32.11 13.67
N ASP A 728 25.56 -32.05 12.76
CA ASP A 728 26.22 -30.81 12.33
C ASP A 728 25.30 -29.87 11.52
N GLU A 729 24.28 -30.43 10.87
CA GLU A 729 23.40 -29.70 9.95
C GLU A 729 22.22 -29.01 10.63
N HIS A 730 21.94 -29.31 11.90
CA HIS A 730 20.76 -28.79 12.58
C HIS A 730 20.91 -27.29 12.89
N PRO A 731 19.89 -26.44 12.66
CA PRO A 731 19.96 -24.98 12.89
C PRO A 731 20.52 -24.58 14.27
N LYS A 732 20.03 -25.22 15.34
CA LYS A 732 20.56 -25.02 16.71
C LYS A 732 22.05 -25.36 16.87
N THR A 733 22.58 -26.35 16.15
CA THR A 733 24.02 -26.65 16.15
C THR A 733 24.78 -25.51 15.49
N LEU A 734 24.30 -25.04 14.33
CA LEU A 734 24.89 -23.94 13.57
C LEU A 734 24.89 -22.62 14.37
N THR A 735 23.79 -22.28 15.07
CA THR A 735 23.77 -21.10 15.98
C THR A 735 24.85 -21.19 17.06
N THR A 736 25.11 -22.39 17.59
CA THR A 736 26.14 -22.57 18.62
C THR A 736 27.55 -22.45 18.03
N MET A 737 27.75 -22.91 16.80
CA MET A 737 29.00 -22.71 16.06
C MET A 737 29.29 -21.22 15.84
N ILE A 738 28.27 -20.44 15.51
CA ILE A 738 28.38 -18.99 15.31
C ILE A 738 28.73 -18.28 16.63
N ASN A 739 28.05 -18.60 17.73
CA ASN A 739 28.37 -18.04 19.05
C ASN A 739 29.79 -18.40 19.51
N LEU A 740 30.25 -19.63 19.22
CA LEU A 740 31.63 -20.04 19.48
C LEU A 740 32.61 -19.25 18.60
N ALA A 741 32.29 -19.02 17.32
CA ALA A 741 33.12 -18.22 16.42
C ALA A 741 33.25 -16.76 16.92
N GLU A 742 32.18 -16.15 17.42
CA GLU A 742 32.22 -14.83 18.05
C GLU A 742 33.14 -14.82 19.28
N THR A 743 33.05 -15.85 20.12
CA THR A 743 33.91 -15.99 21.30
C THR A 743 35.39 -16.13 20.92
N LEU A 744 35.70 -16.97 19.93
CA LEU A 744 37.06 -17.16 19.42
C LEU A 744 37.62 -15.86 18.82
N ARG A 745 36.78 -15.11 18.08
CA ARG A 745 37.15 -13.80 17.54
C ARG A 745 37.50 -12.82 18.65
N ALA A 746 36.70 -12.75 19.72
CA ALA A 746 36.98 -11.91 20.88
C ALA A 746 38.26 -12.33 21.63
N GLN A 747 38.61 -13.63 21.61
CA GLN A 747 39.89 -14.15 22.14
C GLN A 747 41.10 -13.86 21.22
N GLY A 748 40.87 -13.38 20.00
CA GLY A 748 41.90 -13.17 18.99
C GLY A 748 42.23 -14.41 18.14
N ASP A 749 41.56 -15.56 18.34
CA ASP A 749 41.65 -16.71 17.42
C ASP A 749 40.76 -16.48 16.19
N LEU A 750 41.22 -15.58 15.33
CA LEU A 750 40.49 -15.19 14.13
C LEU A 750 40.42 -16.33 13.11
N ALA A 751 41.42 -17.23 13.09
CA ALA A 751 41.46 -18.37 12.17
C ALA A 751 40.41 -19.43 12.55
N GLY A 752 40.29 -19.74 13.85
CA GLY A 752 39.23 -20.61 14.38
C GLY A 752 37.84 -20.02 14.14
N ALA A 753 37.65 -18.73 14.42
CA ALA A 753 36.40 -18.02 14.17
C ALA A 753 35.98 -18.09 12.69
N ARG A 754 36.91 -17.78 11.77
CA ARG A 754 36.65 -17.83 10.33
C ARG A 754 36.23 -19.22 9.88
N LYS A 755 36.93 -20.26 10.32
CA LYS A 755 36.64 -21.65 9.96
C LYS A 755 35.22 -22.05 10.39
N LEU A 756 34.81 -21.71 11.61
CA LEU A 756 33.47 -22.02 12.11
C LEU A 756 32.39 -21.24 11.35
N ASN A 757 32.61 -19.95 11.08
CA ASN A 757 31.67 -19.12 10.32
C ASN A 757 31.51 -19.59 8.87
N GLU A 758 32.61 -19.94 8.18
CA GLU A 758 32.56 -20.49 6.81
C GLU A 758 31.82 -21.84 6.77
N GLN A 759 32.10 -22.73 7.74
CA GLN A 759 31.40 -24.01 7.84
C GLN A 759 29.91 -23.83 8.10
N ALA A 760 29.53 -22.94 9.03
CA ALA A 760 28.12 -22.66 9.31
C ALA A 760 27.41 -22.06 8.09
N LEU A 761 28.05 -21.11 7.40
CA LEU A 761 27.51 -20.46 6.22
C LEU A 761 27.27 -21.43 5.06
N GLU A 762 28.23 -22.33 4.79
CA GLU A 762 28.09 -23.36 3.75
C GLU A 762 26.84 -24.23 3.98
N ILE A 763 26.65 -24.68 5.22
CA ILE A 763 25.51 -25.52 5.59
C ILE A 763 24.20 -24.73 5.50
N MET A 764 24.14 -23.51 6.05
CA MET A 764 22.92 -22.69 6.01
C MET A 764 22.51 -22.34 4.58
N ARG A 765 23.46 -22.01 3.70
CA ARG A 765 23.17 -21.78 2.27
C ARG A 765 22.53 -22.99 1.61
N ARG A 766 23.03 -24.19 1.90
CA ARG A 766 22.51 -25.42 1.31
C ARG A 766 21.12 -25.79 1.83
N ILE A 767 20.85 -25.56 3.12
CA ILE A 767 19.60 -26.01 3.77
C ILE A 767 18.51 -24.95 3.69
N LEU A 768 18.83 -23.69 4.00
CA LEU A 768 17.87 -22.59 4.15
C LEU A 768 17.87 -21.65 2.93
N GLY A 769 18.91 -21.72 2.09
CA GLY A 769 19.11 -20.79 0.97
C GLY A 769 19.84 -19.51 1.37
N ASP A 770 20.25 -18.72 0.36
CA ASP A 770 21.01 -17.48 0.53
C ASP A 770 20.20 -16.34 1.18
N GLU A 771 18.87 -16.40 1.08
CA GLU A 771 17.97 -15.31 1.47
C GLU A 771 17.42 -15.44 2.90
N HIS A 772 17.66 -16.58 3.54
CA HIS A 772 17.15 -16.84 4.88
C HIS A 772 17.81 -15.91 5.92
N PRO A 773 17.06 -15.37 6.90
CA PRO A 773 17.62 -14.45 7.91
C PRO A 773 18.85 -15.00 8.63
N ASP A 774 18.84 -16.28 9.02
CA ASP A 774 19.98 -16.93 9.67
C ASP A 774 21.22 -17.02 8.74
N THR A 775 21.03 -17.27 7.45
CA THR A 775 22.13 -17.26 6.47
C THR A 775 22.72 -15.86 6.36
N LEU A 776 21.86 -14.84 6.29
CA LEU A 776 22.26 -13.43 6.22
C LEU A 776 22.99 -12.96 7.49
N ALA A 777 22.52 -13.39 8.67
CA ALA A 777 23.19 -13.12 9.93
C ALA A 777 24.59 -13.76 9.98
N THR A 778 24.71 -15.01 9.53
CA THR A 778 25.99 -15.72 9.45
C THR A 778 26.96 -15.06 8.49
N MET A 779 26.48 -14.56 7.34
CA MET A 779 27.30 -13.77 6.41
C MET A 779 27.80 -12.47 7.05
N GLY A 780 26.96 -11.77 7.83
CA GLY A 780 27.36 -10.59 8.59
C GLY A 780 28.45 -10.90 9.63
N ASN A 781 28.29 -11.98 10.37
CA ASN A 781 29.28 -12.41 11.36
C ASN A 781 30.62 -12.81 10.71
N LEU A 782 30.58 -13.52 9.57
CA LEU A 782 31.78 -13.80 8.78
C LEU A 782 32.42 -12.51 8.27
N ALA A 783 31.64 -11.54 7.80
CA ALA A 783 32.16 -10.25 7.36
C ALA A 783 32.89 -9.51 8.49
N GLU A 784 32.36 -9.55 9.72
CA GLU A 784 33.03 -8.98 10.90
C GLU A 784 34.34 -9.70 11.23
N THR A 785 34.37 -11.04 11.15
CA THR A 785 35.62 -11.82 11.31
C THR A 785 36.66 -11.43 10.27
N LEU A 786 36.27 -11.35 8.99
CA LEU A 786 37.17 -10.97 7.89
C LEU A 786 37.71 -9.56 8.07
N ARG A 787 36.87 -8.60 8.49
CA ARG A 787 37.29 -7.23 8.80
C ARG A 787 38.34 -7.21 9.93
N THR A 788 38.13 -8.01 10.97
CA THR A 788 39.08 -8.11 12.10
C THR A 788 40.41 -8.77 11.68
N GLN A 789 40.40 -9.61 10.64
CA GLN A 789 41.59 -10.20 10.00
C GLN A 789 42.26 -9.28 8.97
N ASP A 790 41.77 -8.06 8.78
CA ASP A 790 42.21 -7.13 7.74
C ASP A 790 41.91 -7.61 6.29
N ASP A 791 41.06 -8.64 6.12
CA ASP A 791 40.47 -9.01 4.83
C ASP A 791 39.25 -8.13 4.54
N LEU A 792 39.52 -6.85 4.34
CA LEU A 792 38.49 -5.84 4.16
C LEU A 792 37.68 -6.03 2.86
N ALA A 793 38.33 -6.56 1.81
CA ALA A 793 37.67 -6.84 0.54
C ALA A 793 36.62 -7.96 0.66
N GLY A 794 36.96 -9.05 1.36
CA GLY A 794 36.02 -10.13 1.66
C GLY A 794 34.86 -9.66 2.54
N ALA A 795 35.15 -8.88 3.59
CA ALA A 795 34.15 -8.29 4.46
C ALA A 795 33.16 -7.39 3.70
N ARG A 796 33.68 -6.51 2.83
CA ARG A 796 32.86 -5.61 2.00
C ARG A 796 31.92 -6.38 1.10
N LYS A 797 32.44 -7.40 0.39
CA LYS A 797 31.64 -8.21 -0.53
C LYS A 797 30.45 -8.89 0.17
N LEU A 798 30.69 -9.47 1.35
CA LEU A 798 29.63 -10.10 2.13
C LEU A 798 28.61 -9.08 2.64
N ASN A 799 29.07 -7.95 3.18
CA ASN A 799 28.18 -6.89 3.67
C ASN A 799 27.32 -6.28 2.54
N GLU A 800 27.89 -6.04 1.35
CA GLU A 800 27.14 -5.57 0.17
C GLU A 800 26.08 -6.59 -0.27
N GLN A 801 26.43 -7.88 -0.31
CA GLN A 801 25.49 -8.95 -0.66
C GLN A 801 24.34 -9.05 0.36
N VAL A 802 24.64 -9.04 1.66
CA VAL A 802 23.60 -9.07 2.72
C VAL A 802 22.73 -7.83 2.64
N LEU A 803 23.33 -6.67 2.38
CA LEU A 803 22.60 -5.41 2.29
C LEU A 803 21.62 -5.41 1.12
N GLU A 804 22.04 -5.90 -0.06
CA GLU A 804 21.17 -6.02 -1.23
C GLU A 804 19.95 -6.91 -0.94
N ILE A 805 20.17 -8.08 -0.32
CA ILE A 805 19.10 -9.03 -0.01
C ILE A 805 18.15 -8.44 1.05
N ARG A 806 18.67 -7.92 2.17
CA ARG A 806 17.84 -7.35 3.24
C ARG A 806 17.04 -6.14 2.76
N ARG A 807 17.63 -5.29 1.91
CA ARG A 807 16.91 -4.18 1.26
C ARG A 807 15.73 -4.64 0.42
N ARG A 808 15.90 -5.71 -0.34
CA ARG A 808 14.83 -6.24 -1.20
C ARG A 808 13.70 -6.88 -0.39
N ILE A 809 14.04 -7.62 0.67
CA ILE A 809 13.07 -8.44 1.43
C ILE A 809 12.42 -7.65 2.56
N LEU A 810 13.24 -7.09 3.46
CA LEU A 810 12.78 -6.42 4.69
C LEU A 810 12.54 -4.93 4.46
N GLY A 811 12.97 -4.44 3.30
CA GLY A 811 13.05 -3.04 3.06
C GLY A 811 14.27 -2.43 3.73
N ASP A 812 14.37 -1.16 3.43
CA ASP A 812 15.54 -0.40 3.75
C ASP A 812 15.53 -0.10 5.27
N GLU A 813 14.39 0.29 5.84
CA GLU A 813 14.23 0.77 7.23
C GLU A 813 14.42 -0.28 8.31
N HIS A 814 14.46 -1.55 7.94
CA HIS A 814 14.42 -2.64 8.89
C HIS A 814 15.68 -2.65 9.78
N PRO A 815 15.55 -2.87 11.11
CA PRO A 815 16.65 -2.99 12.07
C PRO A 815 17.86 -3.76 11.55
N ASP A 816 17.63 -4.96 11.00
CA ASP A 816 18.69 -5.81 10.44
C ASP A 816 19.39 -5.21 9.22
N THR A 817 18.66 -4.49 8.36
CA THR A 817 19.25 -3.77 7.23
C THR A 817 20.12 -2.62 7.74
N LEU A 818 19.81 -2.03 8.91
CA LEU A 818 20.59 -0.93 9.51
C LEU A 818 21.91 -1.46 10.02
N THR A 819 21.83 -2.57 10.75
CA THR A 819 22.98 -3.27 11.29
C THR A 819 23.94 -3.62 10.17
N THR A 820 23.45 -4.10 9.03
CA THR A 820 24.31 -4.37 7.85
C THR A 820 24.92 -3.09 7.28
N MET A 821 24.19 -1.97 7.23
CA MET A 821 24.75 -0.69 6.78
C MET A 821 25.82 -0.14 7.71
N ASN A 822 25.61 -0.22 9.02
CA ASN A 822 26.63 0.13 10.01
C ASN A 822 27.87 -0.75 9.86
N ASN A 823 27.69 -2.07 9.70
CA ASN A 823 28.81 -3.00 9.49
C ASN A 823 29.57 -2.68 8.19
N LEU A 824 28.85 -2.36 7.11
CA LEU A 824 29.47 -1.95 5.85
C LEU A 824 30.22 -0.62 6.00
N ALA A 825 29.66 0.36 6.72
CA ALA A 825 30.30 1.65 6.99
C ALA A 825 31.61 1.47 7.77
N LEU A 826 31.61 0.62 8.79
CA LEU A 826 32.83 0.26 9.53
C LEU A 826 33.88 -0.40 8.63
N THR A 827 33.47 -1.29 7.72
CA THR A 827 34.38 -1.88 6.72
C THR A 827 34.94 -0.83 5.77
N LEU A 828 34.12 0.08 5.27
CA LEU A 828 34.55 1.15 4.35
C LEU A 828 35.52 2.11 5.03
N SER A 829 35.26 2.49 6.29
CA SER A 829 36.17 3.33 7.07
C SER A 829 37.53 2.65 7.25
N ALA A 830 37.55 1.37 7.61
CA ALA A 830 38.79 0.59 7.71
C ALA A 830 39.55 0.48 6.37
N GLN A 831 38.86 0.54 5.22
CA GLN A 831 39.47 0.59 3.88
C GLN A 831 40.00 1.98 3.50
N GLY A 832 39.73 3.01 4.31
CA GLY A 832 40.00 4.41 3.98
C GLY A 832 38.96 5.06 3.06
N ASP A 833 37.86 4.37 2.72
CA ASP A 833 36.71 4.95 2.02
C ASP A 833 35.80 5.69 3.02
N LEU A 834 36.36 6.76 3.60
CA LEU A 834 35.67 7.58 4.60
C LEU A 834 34.43 8.27 4.02
N ALA A 835 34.42 8.59 2.72
CA ALA A 835 33.27 9.18 2.05
C ALA A 835 32.09 8.21 1.96
N GLY A 836 32.35 6.93 1.59
CA GLY A 836 31.36 5.87 1.61
C GLY A 836 30.83 5.58 3.01
N ALA A 837 31.74 5.52 4.00
CA ALA A 837 31.39 5.32 5.41
C ALA A 837 30.52 6.47 5.97
N HIS A 838 30.89 7.73 5.70
CA HIS A 838 30.11 8.91 6.08
C HIS A 838 28.70 8.83 5.52
N LYS A 839 28.56 8.54 4.22
CA LYS A 839 27.24 8.45 3.58
C LYS A 839 26.36 7.36 4.21
N LEU A 840 26.92 6.20 4.54
CA LEU A 840 26.15 5.13 5.18
C LEU A 840 25.80 5.47 6.64
N ASN A 841 26.73 6.01 7.43
CA ASN A 841 26.46 6.39 8.82
C ASN A 841 25.45 7.53 8.93
N GLU A 842 25.53 8.54 8.03
CA GLU A 842 24.57 9.64 7.95
C GLU A 842 23.18 9.13 7.58
N GLN A 843 23.10 8.17 6.65
CA GLN A 843 21.85 7.45 6.39
C GLN A 843 21.38 6.78 7.68
N VAL A 844 22.10 5.80 8.25
CA VAL A 844 21.59 5.02 9.39
C VAL A 844 21.17 5.86 10.61
N LEU A 845 21.88 6.97 10.89
CA LEU A 845 21.50 7.91 11.93
C LEU A 845 20.10 8.50 11.69
N GLU A 846 19.81 8.90 10.45
CA GLU A 846 18.54 9.51 10.06
C GLU A 846 17.35 8.53 10.37
N ILE A 847 17.36 7.20 10.05
CA ILE A 847 16.24 6.27 10.39
C ILE A 847 16.23 6.05 11.82
N SER A 848 17.39 5.75 12.40
CA SER A 848 17.39 5.29 13.77
C SER A 848 16.74 6.37 14.62
N ARG A 849 17.10 7.65 14.38
CA ARG A 849 16.45 8.81 14.98
C ARG A 849 14.95 8.84 14.73
N ARG A 850 14.54 8.66 13.49
CA ARG A 850 13.16 8.85 13.08
C ARG A 850 12.20 7.73 13.47
N LYS A 851 12.62 6.47 13.37
CA LYS A 851 11.84 5.28 13.68
C LYS A 851 11.87 4.95 15.15
N LEU A 852 13.05 5.04 15.75
CA LEU A 852 13.29 4.57 17.11
C LEU A 852 13.34 5.74 18.10
N GLY A 853 13.67 6.94 17.64
CA GLY A 853 13.84 8.14 18.47
C GLY A 853 15.32 8.49 18.68
N ASP A 854 15.58 9.74 19.07
CA ASP A 854 16.93 10.22 19.40
C ASP A 854 17.58 9.46 20.56
N GLU A 855 16.77 9.05 21.54
CA GLU A 855 17.26 8.36 22.75
C GLU A 855 17.48 6.85 22.54
N HIS A 856 17.12 6.29 21.38
CA HIS A 856 17.26 4.86 21.16
C HIS A 856 18.74 4.45 21.07
N PRO A 857 19.15 3.33 21.68
CA PRO A 857 20.55 2.90 21.67
C PRO A 857 21.19 2.77 20.28
N SER A 858 20.48 2.17 19.32
CA SER A 858 20.93 2.09 17.91
C SER A 858 21.12 3.47 17.27
N THR A 859 20.31 4.47 17.63
CA THR A 859 20.48 5.86 17.17
C THR A 859 21.75 6.46 17.74
N SER A 860 21.97 6.30 19.06
CA SER A 860 23.18 6.78 19.72
C SER A 860 24.44 6.14 19.13
N LEU A 861 24.41 4.82 18.86
CA LEU A 861 25.53 4.13 18.22
C LEU A 861 25.80 4.66 16.81
N SER A 862 24.75 4.90 16.03
CA SER A 862 24.89 5.41 14.65
C SER A 862 25.40 6.85 14.64
N ALA A 863 24.93 7.69 15.57
CA ALA A 863 25.45 9.04 15.78
C ALA A 863 26.93 9.00 16.15
N TRP A 864 27.33 8.11 17.07
CA TRP A 864 28.72 7.97 17.47
C TRP A 864 29.61 7.50 16.32
N ASN A 865 29.16 6.50 15.54
CA ASN A 865 29.89 6.06 14.36
C ASN A 865 30.06 7.19 13.33
N LEU A 866 29.05 8.06 13.16
CA LEU A 866 29.17 9.23 12.30
C LEU A 866 30.19 10.25 12.84
N VAL A 867 30.17 10.51 14.16
CA VAL A 867 31.15 11.40 14.84
C VAL A 867 32.57 10.89 14.59
N VAL A 868 32.82 9.60 14.82
CA VAL A 868 34.15 9.00 14.60
C VAL A 868 34.59 9.16 13.14
N THR A 869 33.72 8.84 12.18
CA THR A 869 34.05 9.03 10.74
C THR A 869 34.32 10.50 10.41
N LEU A 870 33.57 11.45 10.98
CA LEU A 870 33.78 12.88 10.73
C LEU A 870 35.12 13.37 11.29
N LEU A 871 35.51 12.89 12.48
CA LEU A 871 36.84 13.14 13.05
C LEU A 871 37.96 12.55 12.17
N ASP A 872 37.77 11.33 11.65
CA ASP A 872 38.73 10.69 10.72
C ASP A 872 38.86 11.46 9.39
N ILE A 873 37.78 12.12 8.95
CA ILE A 873 37.77 13.00 7.76
C ILE A 873 38.42 14.37 8.07
N GLY A 874 38.48 14.76 9.35
CA GLY A 874 38.95 16.06 9.81
C GLY A 874 37.89 17.16 9.80
N ASP A 875 36.60 16.81 9.82
CA ASP A 875 35.48 17.74 9.94
C ASP A 875 34.99 17.83 11.41
N ASP A 876 35.85 18.38 12.26
CA ASP A 876 35.61 18.51 13.70
C ASP A 876 34.36 19.35 14.00
N ALA A 877 34.06 20.33 13.15
CA ALA A 877 32.90 21.20 13.32
C ALA A 877 31.59 20.41 13.22
N LYS A 878 31.45 19.59 12.17
CA LYS A 878 30.27 18.73 11.98
C LYS A 878 30.24 17.60 13.02
N ALA A 879 31.38 17.06 13.42
CA ALA A 879 31.45 16.07 14.50
C ALA A 879 30.90 16.62 15.83
N ILE A 880 31.27 17.86 16.19
CA ILE A 880 30.77 18.56 17.38
C ILE A 880 29.26 18.85 17.27
N GLU A 881 28.76 19.19 16.07
CA GLU A 881 27.33 19.37 15.81
C GLU A 881 26.55 18.09 16.11
N ILE A 882 26.94 16.95 15.53
CA ILE A 882 26.29 15.66 15.76
C ILE A 882 26.37 15.25 17.24
N LEU A 883 27.50 15.45 17.90
CA LEU A 883 27.64 15.23 19.35
C LEU A 883 26.61 16.04 20.15
N ARG A 884 26.47 17.32 19.83
CA ARG A 884 25.54 18.24 20.52
C ARG A 884 24.09 17.86 20.31
N GLU A 885 23.72 17.54 19.08
CA GLU A 885 22.33 17.25 18.72
C GLU A 885 21.87 15.89 19.24
N HIS A 886 22.71 14.85 19.14
CA HIS A 886 22.25 13.47 19.31
C HIS A 886 22.83 12.73 20.52
N LEU A 887 23.91 13.22 21.15
CA LEU A 887 24.64 12.43 22.15
C LEU A 887 24.86 13.13 23.50
N LEU A 888 24.86 14.47 23.58
CA LEU A 888 25.12 15.17 24.84
C LEU A 888 24.09 14.89 25.94
N TRP A 889 22.85 14.52 25.59
CA TRP A 889 21.84 14.15 26.57
C TRP A 889 22.27 12.94 27.42
N LEU A 890 23.15 12.06 26.91
CA LEU A 890 23.70 10.92 27.64
C LEU A 890 24.41 11.35 28.94
N LEU A 891 25.04 12.53 28.95
CA LEU A 891 25.73 13.06 30.14
C LEU A 891 24.76 13.47 31.25
N SER A 892 23.51 13.76 30.90
CA SER A 892 22.47 14.21 31.83
C SER A 892 21.61 13.06 32.38
N ARG A 893 21.70 11.86 31.78
CA ARG A 893 20.91 10.69 32.16
C ARG A 893 21.64 9.89 33.25
N ASP A 894 20.86 9.25 34.13
CA ASP A 894 21.40 8.27 35.07
C ASP A 894 22.05 7.11 34.27
N PRO A 895 23.35 6.82 34.46
CA PRO A 895 24.01 5.76 33.71
C PRO A 895 23.37 4.39 33.92
N ALA A 896 22.70 4.14 35.06
CA ALA A 896 21.99 2.87 35.30
C ALA A 896 20.79 2.65 34.35
N THR A 897 20.30 3.70 33.70
CA THR A 897 19.17 3.64 32.76
C THR A 897 19.59 3.50 31.30
N LEU A 898 20.89 3.62 31.00
CA LEU A 898 21.44 3.59 29.65
C LEU A 898 21.88 2.17 29.25
N GLU A 899 21.74 1.85 27.97
CA GLU A 899 22.30 0.60 27.42
C GLU A 899 23.84 0.60 27.51
N VAL A 900 24.46 -0.59 27.46
CA VAL A 900 25.92 -0.78 27.47
C VAL A 900 26.64 0.13 26.46
N ASN A 901 26.17 0.20 25.21
CA ASN A 901 26.82 1.01 24.19
C ASN A 901 26.68 2.52 24.47
N GLN A 902 25.51 2.95 24.93
CA GLN A 902 25.26 4.34 25.33
C GLN A 902 26.16 4.78 26.49
N ARG A 903 26.41 3.89 27.46
CA ARG A 903 27.35 4.16 28.56
C ARG A 903 28.79 4.29 28.08
N LYS A 904 29.24 3.41 27.18
CA LYS A 904 30.58 3.52 26.59
C LYS A 904 30.75 4.84 25.82
N ILE A 905 29.79 5.17 24.96
CA ILE A 905 29.78 6.44 24.23
C ILE A 905 29.82 7.62 25.19
N ARG A 906 29.03 7.57 26.28
CA ARG A 906 29.05 8.59 27.31
C ARG A 906 30.43 8.74 27.96
N GLU A 907 31.08 7.64 28.34
CA GLU A 907 32.43 7.63 28.91
C GLU A 907 33.45 8.22 27.92
N ASP A 908 33.35 7.88 26.64
CA ASP A 908 34.20 8.42 25.58
C ASP A 908 34.00 9.93 25.42
N ILE A 909 32.75 10.42 25.45
CA ILE A 909 32.44 11.86 25.42
C ILE A 909 33.01 12.58 26.65
N GLU A 910 32.88 11.98 27.85
CA GLU A 910 33.47 12.55 29.08
C GLU A 910 35.00 12.62 28.98
N ASN A 911 35.64 11.61 28.40
CA ASN A 911 37.08 11.59 28.20
C ASN A 911 37.54 12.68 27.22
N ILE A 912 36.82 12.87 26.12
CA ILE A 912 37.07 13.96 25.15
C ILE A 912 36.93 15.33 25.84
N GLN A 913 35.89 15.54 26.65
CA GLN A 913 35.70 16.81 27.37
C GLN A 913 36.80 17.07 28.42
N ARG A 914 37.33 16.01 29.06
CA ARG A 914 38.45 16.14 30.00
C ARG A 914 39.78 16.46 29.31
N SER A 915 40.02 15.93 28.11
CA SER A 915 41.24 16.24 27.34
C SER A 915 41.28 17.68 26.80
N ASP A 916 40.12 18.32 26.62
CA ASP A 916 39.99 19.71 26.14
C ASP A 916 40.01 20.76 27.26
N GLN A 917 40.01 20.37 28.54
CA GLN A 917 40.26 21.29 29.66
C GLN A 917 41.77 21.38 29.92
N PRO A 918 42.45 22.51 29.64
CA PRO A 918 43.86 22.65 29.98
C PRO A 918 44.01 22.52 31.50
N GLU A 919 44.91 21.64 31.94
CA GLU A 919 45.30 21.48 33.35
C GLU A 919 45.58 22.86 33.97
N GLN A 920 44.62 23.38 34.76
CA GLN A 920 44.92 24.42 35.73
C GLN A 920 45.51 23.73 36.96
N GLN A 921 46.83 23.52 36.95
CA GLN A 921 47.65 23.41 38.16
C GLN A 921 48.21 24.77 38.55
#